data_AF-A0A3L6F9W7-F1
#
_entry.id   AF-A0A3L6F9W7-F1
#
_cell.length_a   1.000
_cell.length_b   1.000
_cell.length_c   1.000
_cell.angle_alpha   90.00
_cell.angle_beta   90.00
_cell.angle_gamma   90.00
#
_symmetry.space_group_name_H-M   'P 1'
#
loop_
_entity.id
_entity.type
_entity.pdbx_description
1 polymer ?
#
loop_
_entity_poly.entity_id
_entity_poly.type
_entity_poly.pdbx_seq_one_letter_code
_entity_poly.pdbx_strand_id
1 'polypeptide(L)'
;MSSPTHARKAIHLASLRARLAQQGKAGVALRLLLAAALAGFLLVFAARTLQTAEEIGVALRVLQRRAPCNFLVFGLGLDSPMWAALNHGGRTVFLEEDAAWIGSVRGRHPALESHHVAYDTALADADALLGLRAHPACVAQPDLAAAAAASCRLALRGLPPVFAGLDWDLVMVDAPTGWTPRAPGRMGAIYTAGMAARARRPGAGPTHVFVHDVDRPVEDAFSRAFLCEGYLAEQVVLAASIVSKSGKALVSRQFVDMSRIRIEGLLAAFPKLVGTGKQHTYVETENVPEYSPSLDEDGICKTAFEIIFAFDEAISLGNKENVTVQQVKQYCEMESHEEKAHKLMMQAKINETKDLMKKRANELDKMRMERGKLDKGGYSSISGPRVIEKTFSDMSISGSGFGSGSGLGGLSTDMDSFASKPKGRPSTAATAPGKGFGMKLGKTQKTNQFLESLKAEGEVILEDVQPSAVSTRSSALPPSDPVTVNIEEKLNVVVKRDGGISNFDVQGTLALQVLNDTDGFIHLQIESQDMPGLSFKTHPNINKDLFNSQQILGAKDPNRPFPSGQNETPLVKWRIQGMDESSLPLSVNCWPSVSGNETYVNIEYEASEMFDLHNVVISIPLPALREAPSVRQIDGEWKFDSRNSVLEWSILLIDQSNRSGSMEFVVPPADPSSFFPISVGFSASSTFSDLKVTGILPLKEGNPPKFSQRARLLTANYQVV
;
A
#
# COMPACT_ATOMS: atom_id res chain seq x y z
N MET A 1 -24.17 0.25 -13.37
CA MET A 1 -24.76 -1.09 -13.11
C MET A 1 -23.83 -1.84 -12.18
N SER A 2 -24.33 -2.40 -11.08
CA SER A 2 -23.49 -2.96 -10.01
C SER A 2 -22.74 -4.24 -10.44
N SER A 3 -21.45 -4.33 -10.13
CA SER A 3 -20.62 -5.48 -10.54
C SER A 3 -21.03 -6.79 -9.85
N PRO A 4 -21.05 -7.95 -10.56
CA PRO A 4 -21.33 -9.26 -9.95
C PRO A 4 -20.38 -9.66 -8.80
N THR A 5 -19.20 -9.05 -8.71
CA THR A 5 -18.26 -9.29 -7.60
C THR A 5 -18.82 -8.84 -6.25
N HIS A 6 -19.61 -7.77 -6.22
CA HIS A 6 -20.17 -7.21 -5.00
C HIS A 6 -21.27 -8.11 -4.43
N ALA A 7 -22.10 -8.69 -5.31
CA ALA A 7 -23.06 -9.73 -4.92
C ALA A 7 -22.33 -10.97 -4.35
N ARG A 8 -21.18 -11.36 -4.91
CA ARG A 8 -20.36 -12.47 -4.37
C ARG A 8 -19.79 -12.16 -2.98
N LYS A 9 -19.15 -11.01 -2.74
CA LYS A 9 -18.65 -10.63 -1.39
C LYS A 9 -19.83 -10.57 -0.38
N ALA A 10 -21.01 -10.08 -0.76
CA ALA A 10 -22.22 -10.08 0.09
C ALA A 10 -22.76 -11.49 0.41
N ILE A 11 -22.86 -12.39 -0.58
CA ILE A 11 -23.29 -13.79 -0.39
C ILE A 11 -22.28 -14.55 0.49
N HIS A 12 -20.98 -14.26 0.36
CA HIS A 12 -19.95 -14.87 1.21
C HIS A 12 -20.11 -14.47 2.68
N LEU A 13 -20.39 -13.19 2.99
CA LEU A 13 -20.75 -12.75 4.35
C LEU A 13 -22.03 -13.44 4.86
N ALA A 14 -23.05 -13.60 4.01
CA ALA A 14 -24.29 -14.28 4.39
C ALA A 14 -24.10 -15.77 4.71
N SER A 15 -23.17 -16.44 4.02
CA SER A 15 -22.74 -17.82 4.30
C SER A 15 -21.98 -17.92 5.64
N LEU A 16 -21.02 -17.01 5.88
CA LEU A 16 -20.24 -16.96 7.11
C LEU A 16 -21.13 -16.73 8.36
N ARG A 17 -22.12 -15.84 8.22
CA ARG A 17 -23.17 -15.54 9.22
C ARG A 17 -23.93 -16.78 9.67
N ALA A 18 -24.22 -17.71 8.76
CA ALA A 18 -24.95 -18.95 9.09
C ALA A 18 -24.06 -19.96 9.85
N ARG A 19 -22.78 -20.08 9.47
CA ARG A 19 -21.84 -21.05 10.05
C ARG A 19 -21.37 -20.65 11.45
N LEU A 20 -21.02 -19.38 11.66
CA LEU A 20 -20.49 -18.91 12.95
C LEU A 20 -21.53 -18.94 14.08
N ALA A 21 -22.83 -18.80 13.75
CA ALA A 21 -23.93 -18.96 14.69
C ALA A 21 -24.03 -20.39 15.27
N GLN A 22 -23.50 -21.41 14.58
CA GLN A 22 -23.49 -22.79 15.06
C GLN A 22 -22.26 -23.15 15.93
N GLN A 23 -21.22 -22.31 15.95
CA GLN A 23 -19.93 -22.64 16.60
C GLN A 23 -19.72 -21.97 17.98
N GLY A 24 -20.72 -21.29 18.54
CA GLY A 24 -20.66 -20.75 19.92
C GLY A 24 -19.64 -19.64 20.19
N LYS A 25 -18.88 -19.17 19.18
CA LYS A 25 -17.88 -18.09 19.29
C LYS A 25 -18.53 -16.70 19.40
N ALA A 26 -19.29 -16.49 20.48
CA ALA A 26 -20.13 -15.31 20.70
C ALA A 26 -19.40 -13.98 20.48
N GLY A 27 -18.16 -13.82 20.95
CA GLY A 27 -17.40 -12.58 20.78
C GLY A 27 -17.02 -12.23 19.33
N VAL A 28 -16.69 -13.24 18.50
CA VAL A 28 -16.37 -13.03 17.07
C VAL A 28 -17.65 -12.83 16.27
N ALA A 29 -18.69 -13.61 16.56
CA ALA A 29 -20.01 -13.43 15.97
C ALA A 29 -20.59 -12.04 16.32
N LEU A 30 -20.40 -11.54 17.54
CA LEU A 30 -20.81 -10.21 17.97
C LEU A 30 -20.02 -9.11 17.26
N ARG A 31 -18.71 -9.25 17.08
CA ARG A 31 -17.90 -8.27 16.31
C ARG A 31 -18.29 -8.24 14.82
N LEU A 32 -18.54 -9.38 14.19
CA LEU A 32 -19.06 -9.42 12.82
C LEU A 32 -20.51 -8.92 12.73
N LEU A 33 -21.34 -9.19 13.73
CA LEU A 33 -22.69 -8.61 13.81
C LEU A 33 -22.62 -7.09 13.96
N LEU A 34 -21.70 -6.56 14.77
CA LEU A 34 -21.49 -5.11 14.89
C LEU A 34 -21.01 -4.53 13.55
N ALA A 35 -19.98 -5.10 12.93
CA ALA A 35 -19.45 -4.62 11.65
C ALA A 35 -20.47 -4.71 10.51
N ALA A 36 -21.24 -5.79 10.42
CA ALA A 36 -22.29 -5.96 9.40
C ALA A 36 -23.55 -5.14 9.70
N ALA A 37 -23.89 -4.90 10.97
CA ALA A 37 -24.94 -3.98 11.35
C ALA A 37 -24.52 -2.53 11.04
N LEU A 38 -23.28 -2.14 11.36
CA LEU A 38 -22.70 -0.87 10.91
C LEU A 38 -22.77 -0.75 9.39
N ALA A 39 -22.24 -1.71 8.62
CA ALA A 39 -22.25 -1.66 7.16
C ALA A 39 -23.68 -1.56 6.57
N GLY A 40 -24.65 -2.30 7.12
CA GLY A 40 -26.05 -2.20 6.71
C GLY A 40 -26.74 -0.90 7.12
N PHE A 41 -26.41 -0.37 8.29
CA PHE A 41 -26.89 0.92 8.81
C PHE A 41 -26.31 2.08 7.98
N LEU A 42 -25.00 2.06 7.72
CA LEU A 42 -24.28 2.95 6.81
C LEU A 42 -24.91 2.92 5.40
N LEU A 43 -25.24 1.75 4.84
CA LEU A 43 -25.93 1.65 3.55
C LEU A 43 -27.34 2.29 3.56
N VAL A 44 -28.09 2.16 4.66
CA VAL A 44 -29.43 2.75 4.81
C VAL A 44 -29.38 4.26 5.00
N PHE A 45 -28.34 4.79 5.65
CA PHE A 45 -28.11 6.23 5.78
C PHE A 45 -27.46 6.83 4.52
N ALA A 46 -26.50 6.16 3.87
CA ALA A 46 -25.84 6.60 2.63
C ALA A 46 -26.83 6.83 1.47
N ALA A 47 -27.95 6.10 1.45
CA ALA A 47 -29.06 6.33 0.52
C ALA A 47 -29.93 7.57 0.87
N ARG A 48 -29.54 8.36 1.86
CA ARG A 48 -30.26 9.53 2.44
C ARG A 48 -29.34 10.69 2.87
N THR A 49 -28.03 10.53 2.78
CA THR A 49 -27.02 11.57 3.04
C THR A 49 -26.67 12.31 1.75
N LEU A 50 -26.03 13.48 1.88
CA LEU A 50 -25.30 14.13 0.78
C LEU A 50 -23.92 13.47 0.58
N GLN A 51 -23.25 13.11 1.68
CA GLN A 51 -21.98 12.41 1.67
C GLN A 51 -22.11 10.98 1.11
N THR A 52 -21.10 10.54 0.35
CA THR A 52 -20.98 9.16 -0.16
C THR A 52 -20.54 8.16 0.92
N ALA A 53 -20.69 6.86 0.61
CA ALA A 53 -20.20 5.79 1.49
C ALA A 53 -18.66 5.81 1.68
N GLU A 54 -17.91 6.40 0.74
CA GLU A 54 -16.45 6.48 0.80
C GLU A 54 -16.00 7.60 1.76
N GLU A 55 -16.61 8.78 1.65
CA GLU A 55 -16.37 9.92 2.55
C GLU A 55 -16.74 9.60 4.00
N ILE A 56 -17.92 8.99 4.21
CA ILE A 56 -18.35 8.50 5.52
C ILE A 56 -17.34 7.46 6.05
N GLY A 57 -16.76 6.64 5.17
CA GLY A 57 -15.73 5.66 5.48
C GLY A 57 -14.42 6.24 6.04
N VAL A 58 -14.07 7.48 5.70
CA VAL A 58 -12.87 8.16 6.24
C VAL A 58 -13.08 8.50 7.72
N ALA A 59 -14.13 9.25 8.05
CA ALA A 59 -14.44 9.62 9.43
C ALA A 59 -14.75 8.39 10.29
N LEU A 60 -15.47 7.40 9.74
CA LEU A 60 -15.76 6.13 10.39
C LEU A 60 -14.49 5.38 10.85
N ARG A 61 -13.46 5.30 10.00
CA ARG A 61 -12.20 4.62 10.35
C ARG A 61 -11.44 5.30 11.47
N VAL A 62 -11.69 6.58 11.78
CA VAL A 62 -11.14 7.24 12.96
C VAL A 62 -12.07 7.07 14.17
N LEU A 63 -13.39 7.19 14.00
CA LEU A 63 -14.37 6.88 15.06
C LEU A 63 -14.18 5.47 15.63
N GLN A 64 -14.01 4.45 14.77
CA GLN A 64 -13.74 3.06 15.20
C GLN A 64 -12.45 2.89 16.04
N ARG A 65 -11.54 3.86 16.00
CA ARG A 65 -10.26 3.87 16.76
C ARG A 65 -10.25 4.87 17.93
N ARG A 66 -11.23 5.78 18.01
CA ARG A 66 -11.28 6.87 19.00
C ARG A 66 -12.54 6.91 19.87
N ALA A 67 -13.67 6.40 19.38
CA ALA A 67 -14.92 6.38 20.14
C ALA A 67 -14.80 5.45 21.37
N PRO A 68 -15.39 5.81 22.52
CA PRO A 68 -16.16 7.03 22.78
C PRO A 68 -15.28 8.29 22.90
N CYS A 69 -15.61 9.37 22.19
CA CYS A 69 -14.84 10.61 22.16
C CYS A 69 -15.72 11.88 22.12
N ASN A 70 -15.09 13.06 22.21
CA ASN A 70 -15.72 14.35 21.94
C ASN A 70 -15.70 14.62 20.42
N PHE A 71 -16.87 14.56 19.79
CA PHE A 71 -17.05 14.76 18.35
C PHE A 71 -17.89 16.03 18.09
N LEU A 72 -17.33 17.00 17.37
CA LEU A 72 -18.04 18.17 16.88
C LEU A 72 -18.46 17.97 15.42
N VAL A 73 -19.66 18.40 15.08
CA VAL A 73 -20.15 18.48 13.69
C VAL A 73 -20.67 19.89 13.44
N PHE A 74 -20.14 20.58 12.43
CA PHE A 74 -20.81 21.75 11.84
C PHE A 74 -21.76 21.23 10.77
N GLY A 75 -23.07 21.39 10.98
CA GLY A 75 -24.17 20.81 10.20
C GLY A 75 -25.03 19.85 11.02
N LEU A 76 -26.34 19.81 10.73
CA LEU A 76 -27.30 18.89 11.33
C LEU A 76 -28.18 18.22 10.24
N GLY A 77 -27.60 17.29 9.48
CA GLY A 77 -28.31 16.59 8.41
C GLY A 77 -29.19 15.41 8.85
N LEU A 78 -29.69 14.65 7.86
CA LEU A 78 -30.34 13.35 8.07
C LEU A 78 -29.35 12.25 8.51
N ASP A 79 -28.06 12.53 8.41
CA ASP A 79 -26.89 11.76 8.82
C ASP A 79 -26.59 11.85 10.33
N SER A 80 -27.08 12.88 11.00
CA SER A 80 -26.71 13.20 12.38
C SER A 80 -27.09 12.11 13.40
N PRO A 81 -28.22 11.37 13.26
CA PRO A 81 -28.48 10.16 14.04
C PRO A 81 -27.44 9.05 13.83
N MET A 82 -26.84 8.96 12.63
CA MET A 82 -25.76 8.01 12.36
C MET A 82 -24.47 8.46 13.05
N TRP A 83 -24.05 9.72 12.94
CA TRP A 83 -22.84 10.20 13.64
C TRP A 83 -22.91 10.06 15.16
N ALA A 84 -24.08 10.30 15.76
CA ALA A 84 -24.31 10.04 17.19
C ALA A 84 -24.27 8.54 17.53
N ALA A 85 -24.78 7.66 16.65
CA ALA A 85 -24.75 6.22 16.86
C ALA A 85 -23.35 5.60 16.64
N LEU A 86 -22.53 6.16 15.75
CA LEU A 86 -21.16 5.72 15.50
C LEU A 86 -20.21 6.08 16.66
N ASN A 87 -20.43 7.22 17.32
CA ASN A 87 -19.72 7.63 18.54
C ASN A 87 -20.43 7.13 19.83
N HIS A 88 -20.92 5.89 19.85
CA HIS A 88 -21.74 5.39 20.96
C HIS A 88 -20.99 5.45 22.31
N GLY A 89 -21.60 6.12 23.29
CA GLY A 89 -21.01 6.36 24.61
C GLY A 89 -20.06 7.57 24.69
N GLY A 90 -19.74 8.21 23.55
CA GLY A 90 -19.09 9.50 23.49
C GLY A 90 -20.08 10.66 23.52
N ARG A 91 -19.60 11.87 23.27
CA ARG A 91 -20.43 13.08 23.14
C ARG A 91 -20.30 13.62 21.72
N THR A 92 -21.40 13.62 20.97
CA THR A 92 -21.46 14.23 19.63
C THR A 92 -22.35 15.46 19.66
N VAL A 93 -21.79 16.61 19.29
CA VAL A 93 -22.45 17.93 19.32
C VAL A 93 -22.54 18.51 17.91
N PHE A 94 -23.72 19.01 17.54
CA PHE A 94 -24.04 19.54 16.21
C PHE A 94 -24.26 21.05 16.26
N LEU A 95 -23.66 21.81 15.34
CA LEU A 95 -23.80 23.26 15.21
C LEU A 95 -24.47 23.60 13.88
N GLU A 96 -25.62 24.28 13.91
CA GLU A 96 -26.52 24.41 12.76
C GLU A 96 -27.01 25.87 12.57
N GLU A 97 -27.25 26.31 11.34
CA GLU A 97 -27.63 27.68 11.00
C GLU A 97 -29.15 27.92 11.05
N ASP A 98 -29.99 26.92 10.79
CA ASP A 98 -31.45 27.07 10.90
C ASP A 98 -32.02 26.57 12.25
N ALA A 99 -32.45 27.52 13.08
CA ALA A 99 -33.13 27.24 14.35
C ALA A 99 -34.45 26.46 14.20
N ALA A 100 -35.18 26.63 13.09
CA ALA A 100 -36.41 25.87 12.82
C ALA A 100 -36.09 24.43 12.41
N TRP A 101 -35.05 24.22 11.59
CA TRP A 101 -34.53 22.89 11.26
C TRP A 101 -34.03 22.13 12.50
N ILE A 102 -33.32 22.80 13.42
CA ILE A 102 -32.95 22.23 14.74
C ILE A 102 -34.19 21.70 15.47
N GLY A 103 -35.29 22.46 15.50
CA GLY A 103 -36.56 22.03 16.08
C GLY A 103 -37.15 20.81 15.38
N SER A 104 -37.18 20.82 14.04
CA SER A 104 -37.66 19.72 13.19
C SER A 104 -36.87 18.42 13.39
N VAL A 105 -35.54 18.51 13.52
CA VAL A 105 -34.67 17.35 13.75
C VAL A 105 -34.80 16.84 15.18
N ARG A 106 -34.81 17.73 16.19
CA ARG A 106 -35.00 17.33 17.61
C ARG A 106 -36.37 16.72 17.89
N GLY A 107 -37.43 17.18 17.22
CA GLY A 107 -38.76 16.55 17.31
C GLY A 107 -38.78 15.09 16.82
N ARG A 108 -37.87 14.71 15.93
CA ARG A 108 -37.68 13.33 15.43
C ARG A 108 -36.62 12.55 16.22
N HIS A 109 -35.58 13.24 16.69
CA HIS A 109 -34.40 12.67 17.34
C HIS A 109 -34.01 13.49 18.58
N PRO A 110 -34.77 13.38 19.69
CA PRO A 110 -34.59 14.22 20.88
C PRO A 110 -33.27 13.97 21.63
N ALA A 111 -32.56 12.87 21.32
CA ALA A 111 -31.26 12.55 21.89
C ALA A 111 -30.08 13.31 21.25
N LEU A 112 -30.30 14.14 20.22
CA LEU A 112 -29.23 14.91 19.57
C LEU A 112 -28.94 16.23 20.31
N GLU A 113 -27.68 16.41 20.70
CA GLU A 113 -27.16 17.66 21.25
C GLU A 113 -26.82 18.63 20.11
N SER A 114 -27.79 19.46 19.72
CA SER A 114 -27.62 20.49 18.70
C SER A 114 -27.76 21.92 19.23
N HIS A 115 -27.06 22.86 18.61
CA HIS A 115 -27.07 24.29 18.96
C HIS A 115 -27.13 25.16 17.70
N HIS A 116 -27.84 26.28 17.80
CA HIS A 116 -27.91 27.29 16.75
C HIS A 116 -26.63 28.15 16.76
N VAL A 117 -26.02 28.36 15.60
CA VAL A 117 -24.85 29.23 15.40
C VAL A 117 -25.10 30.14 14.20
N ALA A 118 -24.89 31.44 14.38
CA ALA A 118 -25.02 32.42 13.30
C ALA A 118 -23.70 32.57 12.54
N TYR A 119 -23.77 32.58 11.21
CA TYR A 119 -22.62 32.79 10.31
C TYR A 119 -22.72 34.17 9.66
N ASP A 120 -21.77 35.07 9.95
CA ASP A 120 -21.76 36.47 9.50
C ASP A 120 -20.81 36.76 8.31
N THR A 121 -20.42 35.70 7.60
CA THR A 121 -19.58 35.73 6.39
C THR A 121 -20.29 35.07 5.22
N ALA A 122 -20.40 35.75 4.07
CA ALA A 122 -20.95 35.17 2.85
C ALA A 122 -19.85 34.56 1.97
N LEU A 123 -20.19 33.64 1.05
CA LEU A 123 -19.22 33.04 0.13
C LEU A 123 -18.43 34.09 -0.68
N ALA A 124 -19.05 35.22 -1.04
CA ALA A 124 -18.38 36.33 -1.71
C ALA A 124 -17.32 37.06 -0.85
N ASP A 125 -17.26 36.86 0.46
CA ASP A 125 -16.19 37.38 1.33
C ASP A 125 -14.88 36.55 1.21
N ALA A 126 -14.88 35.38 0.55
CA ALA A 126 -13.83 34.37 0.66
C ALA A 126 -12.40 34.89 0.42
N ASP A 127 -12.15 35.64 -0.68
CA ASP A 127 -10.82 36.16 -0.98
C ASP A 127 -10.33 37.18 0.06
N ALA A 128 -11.24 38.07 0.50
CA ALA A 128 -10.94 39.08 1.52
C ALA A 128 -10.67 38.45 2.90
N LEU A 129 -11.41 37.39 3.24
CA LEU A 129 -11.20 36.59 4.45
C LEU A 129 -9.89 35.80 4.39
N LEU A 130 -9.55 35.20 3.25
CA LEU A 130 -8.30 34.48 3.06
C LEU A 130 -7.09 35.41 3.17
N GLY A 131 -7.24 36.69 2.77
CA GLY A 131 -6.26 37.75 3.02
C GLY A 131 -5.92 37.95 4.51
N LEU A 132 -6.86 37.68 5.42
CA LEU A 132 -6.65 37.80 6.87
C LEU A 132 -5.81 36.64 7.47
N ARG A 133 -5.43 35.63 6.68
CA ARG A 133 -4.65 34.46 7.15
C ARG A 133 -3.32 34.80 7.84
N ALA A 134 -2.76 35.97 7.56
CA ALA A 134 -1.50 36.48 8.12
C ALA A 134 -1.72 37.67 9.09
N HIS A 135 -2.97 38.07 9.35
CA HIS A 135 -3.27 39.19 10.23
C HIS A 135 -3.08 38.79 11.71
N PRO A 136 -2.36 39.55 12.55
CA PRO A 136 -2.02 39.13 13.92
C PRO A 136 -3.21 38.67 14.77
N ALA A 137 -4.35 39.37 14.68
CA ALA A 137 -5.58 39.01 15.39
C ALA A 137 -6.22 37.68 14.95
N CYS A 138 -5.80 37.12 13.81
CA CYS A 138 -6.28 35.85 13.26
C CYS A 138 -5.20 34.75 13.24
N VAL A 139 -3.92 35.08 13.41
CA VAL A 139 -2.79 34.13 13.37
C VAL A 139 -2.54 33.45 14.71
N ALA A 140 -2.67 34.18 15.82
CA ALA A 140 -2.24 33.69 17.13
C ALA A 140 -3.13 34.21 18.28
N GLN A 141 -4.13 33.42 18.65
CA GLN A 141 -4.60 33.31 20.04
C GLN A 141 -4.87 31.81 20.32
N PRO A 142 -4.28 31.21 21.38
CA PRO A 142 -4.63 29.85 21.82
C PRO A 142 -5.98 29.80 22.55
N ASP A 143 -6.62 30.95 22.77
CA ASP A 143 -7.98 31.08 23.29
C ASP A 143 -8.90 31.61 22.19
N LEU A 144 -9.94 30.84 21.84
CA LEU A 144 -10.93 31.28 20.85
C LEU A 144 -11.84 32.41 21.38
N ALA A 145 -12.01 32.57 22.69
CA ALA A 145 -12.73 33.71 23.24
C ALA A 145 -11.94 35.01 22.98
N ALA A 146 -10.62 34.99 23.16
CA ALA A 146 -9.74 36.07 22.76
C ALA A 146 -9.75 36.30 21.23
N ALA A 147 -9.74 35.26 20.40
CA ALA A 147 -9.81 35.40 18.93
C ALA A 147 -11.14 36.05 18.45
N ALA A 148 -12.27 35.64 19.03
CA ALA A 148 -13.58 36.21 18.74
C ALA A 148 -13.72 37.66 19.25
N ALA A 149 -13.08 37.98 20.38
CA ALA A 149 -12.99 39.36 20.90
C ALA A 149 -12.02 40.25 20.08
N ALA A 150 -10.98 39.69 19.48
CA ALA A 150 -9.93 40.42 18.75
C ALA A 150 -10.35 40.95 17.36
N SER A 151 -11.66 41.05 17.08
CA SER A 151 -12.23 41.54 15.80
C SER A 151 -11.86 40.74 14.54
N CYS A 152 -11.34 39.51 14.68
CA CYS A 152 -11.03 38.66 13.54
C CYS A 152 -12.31 38.18 12.83
N ARG A 153 -12.55 38.59 11.57
CA ARG A 153 -13.72 38.15 10.76
C ARG A 153 -13.73 36.66 10.40
N LEU A 154 -12.66 35.90 10.66
CA LEU A 154 -12.60 34.46 10.43
C LEU A 154 -13.19 33.63 11.59
N ALA A 155 -13.21 34.18 12.80
CA ALA A 155 -13.65 33.47 14.00
C ALA A 155 -15.18 33.50 14.13
N LEU A 156 -15.82 32.32 14.25
CA LEU A 156 -17.27 32.24 14.46
C LEU A 156 -17.67 32.86 15.81
N ARG A 157 -18.78 33.61 15.78
CA ARG A 157 -19.30 34.37 16.92
C ARG A 157 -20.50 33.67 17.54
N GLY A 158 -20.70 33.86 18.85
CA GLY A 158 -21.86 33.29 19.56
C GLY A 158 -21.86 31.76 19.67
N LEU A 159 -20.69 31.11 19.54
CA LEU A 159 -20.53 29.67 19.75
C LEU A 159 -21.06 29.27 21.15
N PRO A 160 -21.75 28.11 21.28
CA PRO A 160 -22.34 27.70 22.55
C PRO A 160 -21.25 27.37 23.60
N PRO A 161 -21.51 27.54 24.91
CA PRO A 161 -20.49 27.34 25.96
C PRO A 161 -19.83 25.94 25.97
N VAL A 162 -20.51 24.92 25.45
CA VAL A 162 -19.96 23.56 25.26
C VAL A 162 -18.73 23.55 24.32
N PHE A 163 -18.66 24.47 23.36
CA PHE A 163 -17.55 24.55 22.39
C PHE A 163 -16.20 24.78 23.09
N ALA A 164 -16.14 25.74 24.02
CA ALA A 164 -14.92 26.10 24.73
C ALA A 164 -14.64 25.21 25.97
N GLY A 165 -15.64 24.45 26.43
CA GLY A 165 -15.54 23.59 27.61
C GLY A 165 -14.94 22.20 27.36
N LEU A 166 -14.57 21.85 26.11
CA LEU A 166 -14.13 20.51 25.70
C LEU A 166 -12.92 20.58 24.75
N ASP A 167 -11.96 19.65 24.91
CA ASP A 167 -11.03 19.33 23.82
C ASP A 167 -11.76 18.42 22.81
N TRP A 168 -11.93 18.88 21.57
CA TRP A 168 -12.57 18.11 20.51
C TRP A 168 -11.59 17.09 19.92
N ASP A 169 -11.91 15.80 20.00
CA ASP A 169 -11.07 14.71 19.46
C ASP A 169 -11.28 14.55 17.95
N LEU A 170 -12.50 14.88 17.51
CA LEU A 170 -12.96 14.76 16.14
C LEU A 170 -13.79 15.99 15.78
N VAL A 171 -13.61 16.52 14.57
CA VAL A 171 -14.41 17.62 14.02
C VAL A 171 -14.79 17.28 12.59
N MET A 172 -16.08 17.40 12.25
CA MET A 172 -16.60 17.34 10.88
C MET A 172 -17.11 18.72 10.48
N VAL A 173 -16.69 19.22 9.33
CA VAL A 173 -17.13 20.51 8.76
C VAL A 173 -17.98 20.24 7.52
N ASP A 174 -19.28 20.05 7.72
CA ASP A 174 -20.26 19.74 6.68
C ASP A 174 -21.14 20.96 6.30
N ALA A 175 -21.26 21.96 7.18
CA ALA A 175 -22.07 23.17 6.98
C ALA A 175 -21.28 24.46 7.35
N PRO A 176 -21.74 25.67 6.94
CA PRO A 176 -22.91 25.97 6.09
C PRO A 176 -22.67 25.61 4.62
N THR A 177 -23.76 25.53 3.84
CA THR A 177 -23.75 24.80 2.54
C THR A 177 -23.23 25.58 1.33
N GLY A 178 -23.08 26.91 1.43
CA GLY A 178 -22.35 27.72 0.44
C GLY A 178 -22.94 27.82 -0.98
N TRP A 179 -24.18 27.42 -1.24
CA TRP A 179 -24.71 27.28 -2.61
C TRP A 179 -24.86 28.58 -3.44
N THR A 180 -24.71 29.77 -2.85
CA THR A 180 -24.76 31.04 -3.60
C THR A 180 -23.75 32.06 -3.05
N PRO A 181 -23.31 33.07 -3.84
CA PRO A 181 -22.37 34.10 -3.38
C PRO A 181 -22.81 34.89 -2.13
N ARG A 182 -24.11 34.91 -1.81
CA ARG A 182 -24.68 35.59 -0.63
C ARG A 182 -25.03 34.63 0.52
N ALA A 183 -24.95 33.32 0.31
CA ALA A 183 -25.16 32.34 1.37
C ALA A 183 -23.89 32.23 2.24
N PRO A 184 -24.01 31.82 3.51
CA PRO A 184 -22.86 31.49 4.34
C PRO A 184 -22.04 30.34 3.76
N GLY A 185 -20.70 30.45 3.84
CA GLY A 185 -19.75 29.46 3.37
C GLY A 185 -18.86 28.92 4.49
N ARG A 186 -18.20 27.77 4.26
CA ARG A 186 -17.48 27.01 5.30
C ARG A 186 -16.23 27.68 5.85
N MET A 187 -15.80 28.83 5.30
CA MET A 187 -14.61 29.59 5.70
C MET A 187 -14.44 29.73 7.22
N GLY A 188 -15.48 30.23 7.91
CA GLY A 188 -15.45 30.44 9.36
C GLY A 188 -15.43 29.15 10.16
N ALA A 189 -16.11 28.10 9.67
CA ALA A 189 -16.12 26.77 10.31
C ALA A 189 -14.76 26.06 10.19
N ILE A 190 -14.14 26.09 9.00
CA ILE A 190 -12.79 25.54 8.75
C ILE A 190 -11.75 26.26 9.63
N TYR A 191 -11.77 27.60 9.68
CA TYR A 191 -10.89 28.38 10.55
C TYR A 191 -11.11 28.03 12.03
N THR A 192 -12.36 28.03 12.48
CA THR A 192 -12.73 27.76 13.89
C THR A 192 -12.34 26.34 14.32
N ALA A 193 -12.52 25.34 13.45
CA ALA A 193 -12.04 23.97 13.66
C ALA A 193 -10.52 23.90 13.76
N GLY A 194 -9.81 24.57 12.85
CA GLY A 194 -8.34 24.66 12.86
C GLY A 194 -7.79 25.34 14.12
N MET A 195 -8.43 26.41 14.60
CA MET A 195 -8.03 27.05 15.85
C MET A 195 -8.34 26.18 17.08
N ALA A 196 -9.48 25.49 17.13
CA ALA A 196 -9.82 24.57 18.22
C ALA A 196 -8.83 23.39 18.31
N ALA A 197 -8.39 22.85 17.17
CA ALA A 197 -7.36 21.82 17.12
C ALA A 197 -5.98 22.32 17.64
N ARG A 198 -5.65 23.61 17.43
CA ARG A 198 -4.40 24.24 17.93
C ARG A 198 -4.48 24.67 19.40
N ALA A 199 -5.67 25.00 19.90
CA ALA A 199 -5.93 25.39 21.29
C ALA A 199 -5.95 24.20 22.27
N ARG A 200 -6.01 22.97 21.76
CA ARG A 200 -6.13 21.72 22.51
C ARG A 200 -4.99 21.54 23.53
N ARG A 201 -5.34 21.05 24.73
CA ARG A 201 -4.40 20.94 25.86
C ARG A 201 -3.18 20.05 25.55
N PRO A 202 -1.95 20.45 25.93
CA PRO A 202 -0.75 19.62 25.76
C PRO A 202 -0.91 18.22 26.35
N GLY A 203 -0.50 17.20 25.59
CA GLY A 203 -0.63 15.79 26.00
C GLY A 203 -1.98 15.14 25.72
N ALA A 204 -3.03 15.90 25.34
CA ALA A 204 -4.34 15.32 25.00
C ALA A 204 -4.34 14.52 23.66
N GLY A 205 -3.23 14.51 22.91
CA GLY A 205 -3.14 13.91 21.57
C GLY A 205 -3.84 14.75 20.49
N PRO A 206 -3.78 14.34 19.21
CA PRO A 206 -4.29 15.15 18.10
C PRO A 206 -5.81 15.06 17.94
N THR A 207 -6.40 16.19 17.54
CA THR A 207 -7.73 16.31 16.92
C THR A 207 -7.65 15.89 15.45
N HIS A 208 -8.67 15.19 14.96
CA HIS A 208 -8.83 14.92 13.52
C HIS A 208 -9.94 15.82 12.97
N VAL A 209 -9.65 16.57 11.91
CA VAL A 209 -10.61 17.47 11.26
C VAL A 209 -10.91 16.92 9.86
N PHE A 210 -12.20 16.75 9.56
CA PHE A 210 -12.72 16.41 8.24
C PHE A 210 -13.49 17.62 7.68
N VAL A 211 -13.36 17.86 6.38
CA VAL A 211 -14.07 18.93 5.66
C VAL A 211 -14.76 18.30 4.45
N HIS A 212 -16.04 18.60 4.25
CA HIS A 212 -16.82 18.12 3.11
C HIS A 212 -16.76 19.09 1.92
N ASP A 213 -17.05 18.60 0.71
CA ASP A 213 -16.94 19.33 -0.57
C ASP A 213 -15.57 20.02 -0.81
N VAL A 214 -14.46 19.38 -0.44
CA VAL A 214 -13.09 19.91 -0.67
C VAL A 214 -12.66 19.93 -2.15
N ASP A 215 -13.54 19.52 -3.07
CA ASP A 215 -13.40 19.79 -4.51
C ASP A 215 -13.77 21.24 -4.88
N ARG A 216 -14.45 21.96 -3.98
CA ARG A 216 -14.79 23.38 -4.16
C ARG A 216 -13.57 24.28 -3.87
N PRO A 217 -13.33 25.34 -4.68
CA PRO A 217 -12.13 26.18 -4.52
C PRO A 217 -11.99 26.88 -3.16
N VAL A 218 -13.10 27.20 -2.50
CA VAL A 218 -13.07 27.91 -1.20
C VAL A 218 -12.73 26.94 -0.07
N GLU A 219 -13.40 25.80 -0.01
CA GLU A 219 -13.12 24.71 0.94
C GLU A 219 -11.67 24.21 0.83
N ASP A 220 -11.14 24.01 -0.37
CA ASP A 220 -9.73 23.65 -0.60
C ASP A 220 -8.76 24.74 -0.09
N ALA A 221 -8.93 25.99 -0.53
CA ALA A 221 -8.02 27.08 -0.19
C ALA A 221 -7.99 27.38 1.32
N PHE A 222 -9.15 27.33 2.00
CA PHE A 222 -9.24 27.51 3.45
C PHE A 222 -8.68 26.31 4.22
N SER A 223 -8.88 25.08 3.73
CA SER A 223 -8.29 23.88 4.33
C SER A 223 -6.77 23.92 4.27
N ARG A 224 -6.18 24.23 3.09
CA ARG A 224 -4.73 24.40 2.93
C ARG A 224 -4.17 25.51 3.84
N ALA A 225 -4.88 26.63 3.95
CA ALA A 225 -4.42 27.77 4.76
C ALA A 225 -4.47 27.52 6.28
N PHE A 226 -5.53 26.90 6.80
CA PHE A 226 -5.79 26.83 8.24
C PHE A 226 -5.63 25.44 8.87
N LEU A 227 -5.78 24.36 8.09
CA LEU A 227 -5.48 22.99 8.52
C LEU A 227 -4.08 22.53 8.10
N CYS A 228 -3.46 23.20 7.13
CA CYS A 228 -2.08 23.03 6.64
C CYS A 228 -1.78 21.70 5.94
N GLU A 229 -1.19 21.76 4.75
CA GLU A 229 -0.86 20.57 3.93
C GLU A 229 0.03 19.55 4.67
N GLY A 230 0.95 20.01 5.52
CA GLY A 230 1.82 19.16 6.34
C GLY A 230 1.10 18.34 7.43
N TYR A 231 -0.21 18.53 7.63
CA TYR A 231 -1.05 17.70 8.51
C TYR A 231 -2.10 16.86 7.75
N LEU A 232 -2.06 16.84 6.41
CA LEU A 232 -2.93 16.00 5.59
C LEU A 232 -2.59 14.51 5.80
N ALA A 233 -3.51 13.76 6.40
CA ALA A 233 -3.25 12.37 6.83
C ALA A 233 -3.63 11.30 5.79
N GLU A 234 -4.55 11.58 4.86
CA GLU A 234 -5.06 10.60 3.89
C GLU A 234 -5.66 11.30 2.65
N GLN A 235 -5.63 10.63 1.49
CA GLN A 235 -6.23 11.07 0.23
C GLN A 235 -6.80 9.84 -0.52
N VAL A 236 -7.93 10.01 -1.20
CA VAL A 236 -8.61 8.94 -1.95
C VAL A 236 -8.05 8.83 -3.38
N VAL A 237 -7.75 7.61 -3.82
CA VAL A 237 -7.30 7.26 -5.18
C VAL A 237 -8.52 7.15 -6.10
N LEU A 238 -8.69 8.13 -6.99
CA LEU A 238 -9.82 8.18 -7.93
C LEU A 238 -9.80 7.00 -8.92
N ALA A 239 -8.62 6.69 -9.48
CA ALA A 239 -8.36 5.56 -10.35
C ALA A 239 -6.87 5.18 -10.32
N ALA A 240 -6.56 3.88 -10.41
CA ALA A 240 -5.20 3.38 -10.66
C ALA A 240 -5.05 3.07 -12.16
N SER A 241 -4.07 3.66 -12.84
CA SER A 241 -3.95 3.57 -14.30
C SER A 241 -2.51 3.39 -14.76
N ILE A 242 -2.32 2.56 -15.78
CA ILE A 242 -1.07 2.41 -16.54
C ILE A 242 -1.29 3.06 -17.90
N VAL A 243 -0.43 4.01 -18.26
CA VAL A 243 -0.48 4.79 -19.51
C VAL A 243 0.80 4.62 -20.31
N SER A 244 0.70 4.72 -21.63
CA SER A 244 1.87 4.86 -22.50
C SER A 244 2.54 6.23 -22.34
N LYS A 245 3.74 6.39 -22.92
CA LYS A 245 4.42 7.69 -23.05
C LYS A 245 3.61 8.75 -23.82
N SER A 246 2.59 8.35 -24.59
CA SER A 246 1.68 9.24 -25.31
C SER A 246 0.37 9.55 -24.57
N GLY A 247 0.18 9.05 -23.33
CA GLY A 247 -1.02 9.28 -22.52
C GLY A 247 -2.21 8.40 -22.86
N LYS A 248 -2.03 7.43 -23.77
CA LYS A 248 -3.00 6.36 -24.05
C LYS A 248 -3.08 5.46 -22.83
N ALA A 249 -4.29 5.29 -22.27
CA ALA A 249 -4.52 4.30 -21.22
C ALA A 249 -4.34 2.88 -21.77
N LEU A 250 -3.51 2.08 -21.10
CA LEU A 250 -3.34 0.65 -21.37
C LEU A 250 -4.25 -0.17 -20.44
N VAL A 251 -4.21 0.16 -19.15
CA VAL A 251 -5.07 -0.38 -18.10
C VAL A 251 -5.53 0.77 -17.21
N SER A 252 -6.80 0.80 -16.82
CA SER A 252 -7.33 1.80 -15.87
C SER A 252 -8.40 1.16 -15.00
N ARG A 253 -8.13 1.03 -13.70
CA ARG A 253 -9.10 0.62 -12.69
C ARG A 253 -9.65 1.84 -11.97
N GLN A 254 -10.94 2.09 -12.16
CA GLN A 254 -11.70 3.15 -11.51
C GLN A 254 -12.15 2.66 -10.13
N PHE A 255 -12.07 3.54 -9.13
CA PHE A 255 -12.63 3.29 -7.80
C PHE A 255 -13.76 4.26 -7.48
N VAL A 256 -13.58 5.54 -7.82
CA VAL A 256 -14.62 6.57 -7.76
C VAL A 256 -15.36 6.62 -9.10
N ASP A 257 -16.69 6.79 -9.08
CA ASP A 257 -17.53 6.76 -10.29
C ASP A 257 -17.22 7.95 -11.22
N MET A 258 -16.68 7.66 -12.40
CA MET A 258 -16.23 8.64 -13.37
C MET A 258 -16.48 8.16 -14.80
N SER A 259 -16.91 9.06 -15.68
CA SER A 259 -17.09 8.69 -17.09
C SER A 259 -15.76 8.30 -17.73
N ARG A 260 -15.77 7.25 -18.56
CA ARG A 260 -14.59 6.79 -19.33
C ARG A 260 -13.89 7.94 -20.05
N ILE A 261 -14.67 8.82 -20.69
CA ILE A 261 -14.19 10.00 -21.43
C ILE A 261 -13.45 10.99 -20.52
N ARG A 262 -13.92 11.20 -19.27
CA ARG A 262 -13.24 12.07 -18.29
C ARG A 262 -11.87 11.50 -17.92
N ILE A 263 -11.78 10.19 -17.70
CA ILE A 263 -10.51 9.52 -17.38
C ILE A 263 -9.57 9.51 -18.57
N GLU A 264 -10.03 9.13 -19.77
CA GLU A 264 -9.21 9.17 -20.99
C GLU A 264 -8.70 10.59 -21.29
N GLY A 265 -9.51 11.62 -21.06
CA GLY A 265 -9.09 13.02 -21.17
C GLY A 265 -8.05 13.44 -20.12
N LEU A 266 -8.23 13.05 -18.85
CA LEU A 266 -7.26 13.30 -17.78
C LEU A 266 -5.93 12.58 -18.06
N LEU A 267 -5.96 11.32 -18.47
CA LEU A 267 -4.78 10.51 -18.78
C LEU A 267 -4.07 10.96 -20.06
N ALA A 268 -4.79 11.44 -21.08
CA ALA A 268 -4.19 12.06 -22.27
C ALA A 268 -3.54 13.43 -21.98
N ALA A 269 -4.05 14.16 -20.97
CA ALA A 269 -3.40 15.37 -20.46
C ALA A 269 -2.22 15.05 -19.51
N PHE A 270 -2.25 13.91 -18.81
CA PHE A 270 -1.31 13.57 -17.75
C PHE A 270 0.17 13.68 -18.15
N PRO A 271 0.68 13.13 -19.27
CA PRO A 271 2.08 13.33 -19.68
C PRO A 271 2.48 14.82 -19.86
N LYS A 272 1.53 15.68 -20.23
CA LYS A 272 1.76 17.13 -20.42
C LYS A 272 1.77 17.89 -19.09
N LEU A 273 1.02 17.40 -18.10
CA LEU A 273 0.94 17.97 -16.74
C LEU A 273 2.09 17.49 -15.85
N VAL A 274 2.50 16.23 -16.03
CA VAL A 274 3.70 15.62 -15.43
C VAL A 274 4.97 16.26 -16.02
N GLY A 275 4.97 16.48 -17.34
CA GLY A 275 6.10 17.04 -18.07
C GLY A 275 7.18 15.99 -18.36
N THR A 276 7.72 16.03 -19.57
CA THR A 276 8.84 15.16 -19.96
C THR A 276 10.10 15.52 -19.17
N GLY A 277 10.63 14.55 -18.40
CA GLY A 277 11.91 14.66 -17.69
C GLY A 277 11.83 15.00 -16.19
N LYS A 278 10.65 15.25 -15.61
CA LYS A 278 10.50 15.30 -14.15
C LYS A 278 10.20 13.90 -13.59
N GLN A 279 11.00 13.44 -12.62
CA GLN A 279 10.58 12.33 -11.76
C GLN A 279 9.47 12.84 -10.83
N HIS A 280 8.30 12.22 -10.89
CA HIS A 280 7.23 12.41 -9.89
C HIS A 280 7.25 11.21 -8.96
N THR A 281 7.67 11.43 -7.71
CA THR A 281 7.71 10.48 -6.58
C THR A 281 7.79 9.00 -7.00
N TYR A 282 8.92 8.60 -7.57
CA TYR A 282 9.12 7.22 -8.03
C TYR A 282 9.27 6.30 -6.82
N VAL A 283 8.18 5.63 -6.44
CA VAL A 283 8.25 4.49 -5.54
C VAL A 283 8.63 3.27 -6.38
N GLU A 284 9.92 2.94 -6.41
CA GLU A 284 10.39 1.63 -6.88
C GLU A 284 9.97 0.55 -5.87
N THR A 285 8.68 0.26 -5.82
CA THR A 285 8.22 -1.06 -5.40
C THR A 285 8.63 -2.05 -6.48
N GLU A 286 9.46 -3.03 -6.11
CA GLU A 286 10.03 -4.12 -6.93
C GLU A 286 8.97 -5.08 -7.53
N ASN A 287 7.70 -4.67 -7.51
CA ASN A 287 6.51 -5.52 -7.49
C ASN A 287 5.65 -5.41 -8.76
N VAL A 288 5.86 -4.40 -9.61
CA VAL A 288 5.21 -4.34 -10.94
C VAL A 288 5.72 -5.47 -11.87
N PRO A 289 7.02 -5.81 -11.88
CA PRO A 289 7.53 -6.98 -12.61
C PRO A 289 6.99 -8.33 -12.10
N GLU A 290 6.44 -8.40 -10.87
CA GLU A 290 5.87 -9.65 -10.34
C GLU A 290 4.53 -10.02 -11.01
N TYR A 291 3.78 -9.02 -11.51
CA TYR A 291 2.51 -9.21 -12.23
C TYR A 291 2.62 -9.00 -13.75
N SER A 292 3.75 -8.49 -14.26
CA SER A 292 3.98 -8.38 -15.71
C SER A 292 5.42 -8.72 -16.10
N PRO A 293 5.66 -9.89 -16.74
CA PRO A 293 7.01 -10.32 -17.15
C PRO A 293 7.71 -9.36 -18.12
N SER A 294 6.95 -8.52 -18.84
CA SER A 294 7.46 -7.38 -19.60
C SER A 294 6.63 -6.13 -19.33
N LEU A 295 7.29 -4.97 -19.37
CA LEU A 295 6.73 -3.65 -19.05
C LEU A 295 6.46 -2.80 -20.30
N ASP A 296 6.34 -3.46 -21.45
CA ASP A 296 5.95 -2.87 -22.74
C ASP A 296 4.41 -2.86 -22.91
N GLU A 297 3.90 -2.20 -23.96
CA GLU A 297 2.44 -2.11 -24.15
C GLU A 297 1.76 -3.47 -24.33
N ASP A 298 2.42 -4.44 -24.97
CA ASP A 298 1.85 -5.77 -25.24
C ASP A 298 1.89 -6.67 -23.99
N GLY A 299 2.99 -6.64 -23.22
CA GLY A 299 3.09 -7.31 -21.92
C GLY A 299 2.00 -6.88 -20.95
N ILE A 300 1.86 -5.57 -20.73
CA ILE A 300 0.84 -4.98 -19.83
C ILE A 300 -0.59 -5.28 -20.31
N CYS A 301 -0.83 -5.37 -21.63
CA CYS A 301 -2.14 -5.75 -22.16
C CYS A 301 -2.47 -7.24 -21.93
N LYS A 302 -1.46 -8.12 -21.95
CA LYS A 302 -1.63 -9.57 -21.68
C LYS A 302 -1.93 -9.85 -20.21
N THR A 303 -1.31 -9.12 -19.28
CA THR A 303 -1.46 -9.28 -17.82
C THR A 303 -2.51 -8.35 -17.20
N ALA A 304 -3.22 -7.57 -18.02
CA ALA A 304 -4.17 -6.55 -17.59
C ALA A 304 -5.21 -7.01 -16.55
N PHE A 305 -5.70 -8.25 -16.61
CA PHE A 305 -6.64 -8.78 -15.63
C PHE A 305 -5.99 -9.03 -14.26
N GLU A 306 -4.76 -9.55 -14.22
CA GLU A 306 -4.01 -9.79 -12.98
C GLU A 306 -3.66 -8.47 -12.30
N ILE A 307 -3.26 -7.47 -13.10
CA ILE A 307 -3.04 -6.09 -12.65
C ILE A 307 -4.34 -5.48 -12.08
N ILE A 308 -5.49 -5.68 -12.73
CA ILE A 308 -6.79 -5.21 -12.21
C ILE A 308 -7.17 -5.90 -10.90
N PHE A 309 -6.91 -7.20 -10.74
CA PHE A 309 -7.17 -7.90 -9.48
C PHE A 309 -6.20 -7.46 -8.36
N ALA A 310 -4.93 -7.23 -8.68
CA ALA A 310 -3.97 -6.66 -7.74
C ALA A 310 -4.38 -5.24 -7.29
N PHE A 311 -4.91 -4.42 -8.21
CA PHE A 311 -5.52 -3.12 -7.86
C PHE A 311 -6.77 -3.27 -6.99
N ASP A 312 -7.66 -4.24 -7.25
CA ASP A 312 -8.90 -4.47 -6.48
C ASP A 312 -8.69 -4.99 -5.04
N GLU A 313 -7.55 -5.63 -4.76
CA GLU A 313 -7.20 -6.11 -3.42
C GLU A 313 -6.14 -5.23 -2.72
N ALA A 314 -5.50 -4.30 -3.42
CA ALA A 314 -4.63 -3.26 -2.84
C ALA A 314 -5.34 -1.91 -2.58
N ILE A 315 -6.44 -1.63 -3.30
CA ILE A 315 -7.22 -0.39 -3.20
C ILE A 315 -8.70 -0.74 -3.12
N SER A 316 -9.37 -0.19 -2.11
CA SER A 316 -10.71 -0.58 -1.68
C SER A 316 -11.53 0.69 -1.45
N LEU A 317 -12.55 0.92 -2.28
CA LEU A 317 -13.33 2.17 -2.29
C LEU A 317 -12.42 3.42 -2.33
N GLY A 318 -11.47 3.39 -3.27
CA GLY A 318 -10.45 4.43 -3.48
C GLY A 318 -9.40 4.55 -2.36
N ASN A 319 -9.55 3.87 -1.23
CA ASN A 319 -8.60 3.92 -0.13
C ASN A 319 -7.54 2.84 -0.33
N LYS A 320 -6.25 3.20 -0.23
CA LYS A 320 -5.15 2.22 -0.23
C LYS A 320 -5.25 1.35 1.03
N GLU A 321 -5.41 0.04 0.88
CA GLU A 321 -5.34 -0.87 2.01
C GLU A 321 -3.88 -1.10 2.44
N ASN A 322 -3.65 -1.31 3.74
CA ASN A 322 -2.30 -1.55 4.27
C ASN A 322 -1.95 -3.05 4.17
N VAL A 323 -1.89 -3.54 2.94
CA VAL A 323 -1.59 -4.94 2.58
C VAL A 323 -0.19 -5.06 1.97
N THR A 324 0.50 -6.17 2.23
CA THR A 324 1.76 -6.49 1.55
C THR A 324 1.48 -7.12 0.19
N VAL A 325 2.43 -7.04 -0.75
CA VAL A 325 2.25 -7.64 -2.08
C VAL A 325 2.09 -9.17 -2.01
N GLN A 326 2.72 -9.82 -1.03
CA GLN A 326 2.51 -11.24 -0.74
C GLN A 326 1.06 -11.56 -0.31
N GLN A 327 0.40 -10.65 0.41
CA GLN A 327 -1.03 -10.78 0.76
C GLN A 327 -1.92 -10.53 -0.47
N VAL A 328 -1.65 -9.48 -1.24
CA VAL A 328 -2.38 -9.20 -2.49
C VAL A 328 -2.31 -10.41 -3.42
N LYS A 329 -1.12 -11.00 -3.61
CA LYS A 329 -0.90 -12.22 -4.39
C LYS A 329 -1.72 -13.41 -3.86
N GLN A 330 -1.65 -13.67 -2.56
CA GLN A 330 -2.45 -14.73 -1.92
C GLN A 330 -3.98 -14.53 -2.09
N TYR A 331 -4.45 -13.27 -2.17
CA TYR A 331 -5.86 -12.96 -2.41
C TYR A 331 -6.23 -13.10 -3.90
N CYS A 332 -5.35 -12.67 -4.82
CA CYS A 332 -5.49 -12.87 -6.26
C CYS A 332 -5.44 -14.34 -6.69
N GLU A 333 -4.72 -15.21 -5.97
CA GLU A 333 -4.68 -16.66 -6.20
C GLU A 333 -6.05 -17.36 -5.95
N MET A 334 -7.01 -16.68 -5.32
CA MET A 334 -8.39 -17.12 -5.08
C MET A 334 -8.56 -18.48 -4.33
N GLU A 335 -7.49 -19.06 -3.78
CA GLU A 335 -7.58 -20.30 -3.00
C GLU A 335 -8.26 -20.06 -1.64
N SER A 336 -9.56 -20.36 -1.58
CA SER A 336 -10.26 -20.45 -0.30
C SER A 336 -9.73 -21.63 0.53
N HIS A 337 -8.92 -21.32 1.55
CA HIS A 337 -8.42 -22.29 2.53
C HIS A 337 -9.56 -23.06 3.22
N GLU A 338 -10.73 -22.43 3.43
CA GLU A 338 -11.93 -23.13 3.92
C GLU A 338 -12.45 -24.17 2.91
N GLU A 339 -12.47 -23.85 1.61
CA GLU A 339 -12.91 -24.78 0.57
C GLU A 339 -11.92 -25.94 0.41
N LYS A 340 -10.62 -25.65 0.47
CA LYS A 340 -9.53 -26.65 0.43
C LYS A 340 -9.65 -27.62 1.62
N ALA A 341 -9.88 -27.10 2.83
CA ALA A 341 -10.16 -27.91 4.01
C ALA A 341 -11.48 -28.71 3.92
N HIS A 342 -12.55 -28.11 3.38
CA HIS A 342 -13.84 -28.79 3.19
C HIS A 342 -13.76 -29.94 2.19
N LYS A 343 -13.10 -29.74 1.04
CA LYS A 343 -12.79 -30.79 0.05
C LYS A 343 -12.00 -31.94 0.69
N LEU A 344 -10.99 -31.63 1.51
CA LEU A 344 -10.16 -32.63 2.19
C LEU A 344 -10.95 -33.43 3.23
N MET A 345 -11.81 -32.77 4.03
CA MET A 345 -12.73 -33.43 4.97
C MET A 345 -13.76 -34.32 4.25
N MET A 346 -14.33 -33.85 3.15
CA MET A 346 -15.28 -34.62 2.33
C MET A 346 -14.60 -35.86 1.73
N GLN A 347 -13.38 -35.72 1.20
CA GLN A 347 -12.60 -36.83 0.65
C GLN A 347 -12.21 -37.85 1.73
N ALA A 348 -11.81 -37.40 2.91
CA ALA A 348 -11.55 -38.27 4.06
C ALA A 348 -12.78 -39.11 4.44
N LYS A 349 -13.97 -38.49 4.49
CA LYS A 349 -15.23 -39.16 4.81
C LYS A 349 -15.70 -40.13 3.72
N ILE A 350 -15.42 -39.82 2.44
CA ILE A 350 -15.64 -40.74 1.31
C ILE A 350 -14.71 -41.96 1.44
N ASN A 351 -13.44 -41.76 1.78
CA ASN A 351 -12.47 -42.86 1.95
C ASN A 351 -12.81 -43.74 3.15
N GLU A 352 -13.16 -43.16 4.31
CA GLU A 352 -13.65 -43.87 5.48
C GLU A 352 -14.88 -44.74 5.16
N THR A 353 -15.84 -44.18 4.40
CA THR A 353 -17.02 -44.91 3.94
C THR A 353 -16.65 -46.07 3.02
N LYS A 354 -15.71 -45.88 2.07
CA LYS A 354 -15.21 -46.93 1.19
C LYS A 354 -14.50 -48.05 1.95
N ASP A 355 -13.67 -47.73 2.94
CA ASP A 355 -12.99 -48.73 3.76
C ASP A 355 -13.97 -49.51 4.65
N LEU A 356 -15.01 -48.86 5.16
CA LEU A 356 -16.05 -49.53 5.95
C LEU A 356 -16.95 -50.43 5.08
N MET A 357 -17.27 -50.00 3.85
CA MET A 357 -17.92 -50.86 2.85
C MET A 357 -17.04 -52.05 2.45
N LYS A 358 -15.74 -51.84 2.25
CA LYS A 358 -14.77 -52.90 1.90
C LYS A 358 -14.60 -53.91 3.03
N LYS A 359 -14.56 -53.46 4.29
CA LYS A 359 -14.58 -54.35 5.47
C LYS A 359 -15.86 -55.19 5.52
N ARG A 360 -17.04 -54.57 5.38
CA ARG A 360 -18.31 -55.31 5.36
C ARG A 360 -18.47 -56.26 4.17
N ALA A 361 -17.93 -55.93 3.00
CA ALA A 361 -17.88 -56.83 1.87
C ALA A 361 -17.03 -58.08 2.18
N ASN A 362 -15.82 -57.87 2.72
CA ASN A 362 -14.95 -58.97 3.15
C ASN A 362 -15.59 -59.83 4.27
N GLU A 363 -16.32 -59.22 5.21
CA GLU A 363 -17.08 -59.94 6.23
C GLU A 363 -18.23 -60.76 5.63
N LEU A 364 -19.02 -60.18 4.72
CA LEU A 364 -20.12 -60.87 4.03
C LEU A 364 -19.62 -62.02 3.16
N ASP A 365 -18.52 -61.86 2.44
CA ASP A 365 -17.97 -62.92 1.60
C ASP A 365 -17.23 -63.99 2.42
N LYS A 366 -16.64 -63.63 3.57
CA LYS A 366 -16.19 -64.62 4.56
C LYS A 366 -17.36 -65.43 5.12
N MET A 367 -18.45 -64.78 5.54
CA MET A 367 -19.67 -65.44 6.01
C MET A 367 -20.31 -66.32 4.92
N ARG A 368 -20.26 -65.91 3.65
CA ARG A 368 -20.68 -66.73 2.50
C ARG A 368 -19.79 -67.96 2.31
N MET A 369 -18.46 -67.82 2.40
CA MET A 369 -17.55 -68.97 2.31
C MET A 369 -17.66 -69.92 3.52
N GLU A 370 -17.96 -69.40 4.71
CA GLU A 370 -18.20 -70.22 5.91
C GLU A 370 -19.57 -70.92 5.83
N ARG A 371 -20.63 -70.26 5.35
CA ARG A 371 -21.93 -70.90 5.07
C ARG A 371 -21.82 -71.95 3.95
N GLY A 372 -21.04 -71.65 2.90
CA GLY A 372 -20.74 -72.58 1.81
C GLY A 372 -19.84 -73.77 2.20
N LYS A 373 -19.31 -73.81 3.43
CA LYS A 373 -18.63 -74.99 4.00
C LYS A 373 -19.57 -75.93 4.76
N LEU A 374 -20.76 -75.47 5.17
CA LEU A 374 -21.75 -76.34 5.80
C LEU A 374 -22.59 -77.11 4.75
N ASP A 375 -22.82 -76.49 3.59
CA ASP A 375 -23.77 -76.97 2.59
C ASP A 375 -23.11 -77.87 1.53
N LYS A 376 -22.54 -79.00 1.99
CA LYS A 376 -21.79 -79.94 1.13
C LYS A 376 -22.59 -81.20 0.76
N GLY A 377 -23.78 -81.02 0.19
CA GLY A 377 -24.54 -82.12 -0.42
C GLY A 377 -25.74 -81.67 -1.26
N GLY A 378 -25.78 -81.99 -2.56
CA GLY A 378 -26.98 -81.79 -3.39
C GLY A 378 -26.79 -81.33 -4.85
N TYR A 379 -26.23 -82.19 -5.70
CA TYR A 379 -26.46 -82.31 -7.15
C TYR A 379 -27.12 -81.18 -8.00
N SER A 380 -26.31 -80.66 -8.96
CA SER A 380 -26.53 -80.74 -10.43
C SER A 380 -27.28 -79.65 -11.24
N SER A 381 -26.86 -79.57 -12.52
CA SER A 381 -27.55 -79.03 -13.73
C SER A 381 -27.69 -77.49 -13.90
N ILE A 382 -27.55 -76.88 -15.10
CA ILE A 382 -26.85 -77.28 -16.36
C ILE A 382 -26.55 -76.03 -17.26
N SER A 383 -25.67 -76.18 -18.26
CA SER A 383 -25.43 -75.32 -19.46
C SER A 383 -25.23 -73.80 -19.36
N GLY A 384 -24.12 -73.30 -19.94
CA GLY A 384 -24.04 -71.98 -20.61
C GLY A 384 -24.12 -72.14 -22.15
N PRO A 385 -23.49 -71.29 -23.00
CA PRO A 385 -22.65 -70.11 -22.70
C PRO A 385 -22.90 -68.83 -23.57
N ARG A 386 -22.27 -67.69 -23.17
CA ARG A 386 -21.74 -66.49 -23.90
C ARG A 386 -22.30 -66.08 -25.30
N VAL A 387 -22.40 -64.79 -25.65
CA VAL A 387 -21.33 -63.98 -26.35
C VAL A 387 -21.83 -62.54 -26.73
N ILE A 388 -21.03 -61.46 -26.50
CA ILE A 388 -20.97 -60.12 -27.21
C ILE A 388 -22.27 -59.22 -27.24
N GLU A 389 -22.30 -57.86 -27.26
CA GLU A 389 -21.39 -56.74 -26.91
C GLU A 389 -22.16 -55.43 -26.55
N LYS A 390 -21.39 -54.37 -26.25
CA LYS A 390 -21.69 -52.91 -26.10
C LYS A 390 -22.95 -52.33 -26.82
N THR A 391 -23.60 -51.32 -26.21
CA THR A 391 -23.61 -49.87 -26.60
C THR A 391 -24.81 -49.11 -25.95
N PHE A 392 -24.80 -47.77 -25.96
CA PHE A 392 -25.77 -46.86 -25.32
C PHE A 392 -26.86 -46.33 -26.29
N SER A 393 -27.93 -45.70 -25.74
CA SER A 393 -29.05 -44.99 -26.42
C SER A 393 -29.98 -45.86 -27.32
N ASP A 394 -31.28 -45.55 -27.54
CA ASP A 394 -32.02 -44.29 -27.27
C ASP A 394 -33.54 -44.45 -26.90
N MET A 395 -34.11 -43.35 -26.41
CA MET A 395 -35.51 -42.86 -26.32
C MET A 395 -36.80 -43.70 -26.56
N SER A 396 -37.75 -43.49 -25.62
CA SER A 396 -39.19 -43.12 -25.80
C SER A 396 -40.30 -44.15 -26.08
N ILE A 397 -41.43 -43.98 -25.35
CA ILE A 397 -42.81 -44.28 -25.83
C ILE A 397 -43.88 -43.38 -25.17
N SER A 398 -44.96 -43.06 -25.92
CA SER A 398 -46.28 -42.44 -25.63
C SER A 398 -46.67 -41.95 -24.21
N GLY A 399 -47.45 -40.86 -24.00
CA GLY A 399 -48.09 -39.90 -24.93
C GLY A 399 -49.64 -39.83 -24.85
N SER A 400 -50.25 -38.63 -24.97
CA SER A 400 -51.65 -38.28 -25.37
C SER A 400 -52.04 -36.85 -24.88
N GLY A 401 -53.13 -36.25 -25.42
CA GLY A 401 -53.81 -35.11 -24.74
C GLY A 401 -54.04 -33.77 -25.48
N PHE A 402 -54.57 -33.78 -26.71
CA PHE A 402 -55.36 -32.72 -27.41
C PHE A 402 -55.48 -31.27 -26.86
N GLY A 403 -55.48 -30.29 -27.79
CA GLY A 403 -56.66 -29.39 -27.86
C GLY A 403 -56.50 -27.87 -28.09
N SER A 404 -56.02 -27.45 -29.26
CA SER A 404 -56.36 -26.22 -30.03
C SER A 404 -57.11 -25.02 -29.38
N GLY A 405 -56.63 -23.78 -29.59
CA GLY A 405 -57.42 -22.55 -29.41
C GLY A 405 -56.64 -21.24 -29.65
N SER A 406 -56.96 -20.50 -30.71
CA SER A 406 -56.31 -19.23 -31.06
C SER A 406 -56.82 -18.03 -30.24
N GLY A 407 -55.94 -17.07 -29.92
CA GLY A 407 -56.30 -15.78 -29.33
C GLY A 407 -55.18 -14.74 -29.46
N LEU A 408 -55.51 -13.47 -29.71
CA LEU A 408 -54.55 -12.41 -30.05
C LEU A 408 -54.63 -11.22 -29.09
N GLY A 409 -53.48 -10.80 -28.56
CA GLY A 409 -53.27 -9.51 -27.89
C GLY A 409 -53.60 -9.48 -26.39
N GLY A 410 -52.97 -8.54 -25.68
CA GLY A 410 -53.17 -8.29 -24.25
C GLY A 410 -51.89 -7.79 -23.57
N LEU A 411 -51.99 -6.66 -22.87
CA LEU A 411 -50.92 -6.06 -22.06
C LEU A 411 -51.23 -6.28 -20.56
N SER A 412 -50.19 -6.17 -19.73
CA SER A 412 -50.24 -5.57 -18.37
C SER A 412 -50.10 -6.49 -17.13
N THR A 413 -49.08 -6.16 -16.34
CA THR A 413 -49.03 -6.04 -14.86
C THR A 413 -49.38 -7.21 -13.92
N ASP A 414 -48.36 -7.54 -13.11
CA ASP A 414 -48.35 -7.66 -11.64
C ASP A 414 -48.93 -8.89 -10.92
N MET A 415 -48.22 -9.27 -9.85
CA MET A 415 -48.65 -10.18 -8.78
C MET A 415 -47.89 -9.84 -7.48
N ASP A 416 -48.54 -10.03 -6.34
CA ASP A 416 -48.30 -9.25 -5.12
C ASP A 416 -47.38 -9.88 -4.05
N SER A 417 -47.09 -9.09 -3.02
CA SER A 417 -46.41 -9.55 -1.78
C SER A 417 -47.38 -10.21 -0.78
N PHE A 418 -46.89 -11.02 0.18
CA PHE A 418 -47.01 -10.72 1.64
C PHE A 418 -46.36 -11.78 2.58
N ALA A 419 -46.25 -11.39 3.87
CA ALA A 419 -45.31 -11.81 4.91
C ALA A 419 -45.57 -13.11 5.75
N SER A 420 -44.54 -13.48 6.54
CA SER A 420 -44.57 -13.96 7.95
C SER A 420 -44.26 -15.44 8.32
N LYS A 421 -44.43 -15.84 9.60
CA LYS A 421 -43.59 -16.78 10.43
C LYS A 421 -44.36 -17.25 11.72
N PRO A 422 -43.84 -18.02 12.74
CA PRO A 422 -42.66 -18.94 12.92
C PRO A 422 -42.88 -20.24 13.84
N LYS A 423 -41.77 -20.96 14.21
CA LYS A 423 -41.51 -21.95 15.33
C LYS A 423 -41.85 -23.46 15.12
N GLY A 424 -41.12 -24.47 15.68
CA GLY A 424 -39.75 -24.52 16.31
C GLY A 424 -39.42 -25.74 17.25
N ARG A 425 -38.09 -26.02 17.50
CA ARG A 425 -37.43 -26.92 18.53
C ARG A 425 -37.48 -28.48 18.36
N PRO A 426 -36.67 -29.34 19.07
CA PRO A 426 -35.51 -29.15 19.99
C PRO A 426 -34.20 -29.96 19.65
N SER A 427 -33.45 -30.55 20.62
CA SER A 427 -31.95 -30.74 20.57
C SER A 427 -31.26 -31.78 21.51
N THR A 428 -30.05 -32.29 21.14
CA THR A 428 -28.89 -32.84 21.93
C THR A 428 -27.59 -32.80 21.07
N ALA A 429 -26.29 -32.94 21.45
CA ALA A 429 -25.47 -33.40 22.61
C ALA A 429 -25.14 -34.93 22.69
N ALA A 430 -23.93 -35.47 22.96
CA ALA A 430 -22.51 -35.03 23.11
C ALA A 430 -21.57 -36.25 22.70
N THR A 431 -20.25 -36.49 22.98
CA THR A 431 -19.14 -35.98 23.84
C THR A 431 -17.75 -36.43 23.27
N ALA A 432 -16.62 -36.44 24.04
CA ALA A 432 -15.25 -36.94 23.72
C ALA A 432 -14.54 -37.47 25.02
N PRO A 433 -13.23 -37.88 25.13
CA PRO A 433 -12.10 -38.07 24.17
C PRO A 433 -11.28 -39.40 24.38
N GLY A 434 -10.06 -39.56 23.80
CA GLY A 434 -9.09 -40.64 24.15
C GLY A 434 -7.72 -40.60 23.41
N LYS A 435 -6.60 -40.93 24.09
CA LYS A 435 -5.19 -40.82 23.59
C LYS A 435 -4.50 -42.17 23.30
N GLY A 436 -3.46 -42.14 22.44
CA GLY A 436 -2.37 -43.14 22.34
C GLY A 436 -2.52 -44.16 21.19
N PHE A 437 -1.47 -44.76 20.62
CA PHE A 437 0.00 -44.59 20.74
C PHE A 437 0.62 -44.91 19.35
N GLY A 438 1.83 -44.45 19.03
CA GLY A 438 2.41 -44.55 17.67
C GLY A 438 3.40 -45.71 17.43
N MET A 439 3.63 -46.06 16.16
CA MET A 439 4.79 -46.86 15.68
C MET A 439 5.32 -46.33 14.33
N LYS A 440 6.56 -46.70 13.98
CA LYS A 440 7.35 -46.19 12.84
C LYS A 440 7.49 -47.21 11.69
N LEU A 441 8.06 -46.72 10.57
CA LEU A 441 8.48 -47.43 9.34
C LEU A 441 7.33 -47.89 8.40
N GLY A 442 7.48 -47.83 7.06
CA GLY A 442 8.54 -47.17 6.28
C GLY A 442 8.62 -47.60 4.80
N LYS A 443 9.42 -46.85 4.02
CA LYS A 443 9.81 -47.03 2.59
C LYS A 443 8.81 -46.59 1.51
N THR A 444 9.39 -46.31 0.34
CA THR A 444 8.85 -45.54 -0.80
C THR A 444 9.13 -46.25 -2.13
N GLN A 445 8.25 -46.07 -3.12
CA GLN A 445 8.53 -46.03 -4.57
C GLN A 445 7.27 -45.46 -5.26
N LYS A 446 7.33 -44.25 -5.84
CA LYS A 446 7.91 -43.82 -7.13
C LYS A 446 6.92 -43.92 -8.30
N THR A 447 6.29 -42.79 -8.60
CA THR A 447 5.53 -42.51 -9.82
C THR A 447 6.47 -42.25 -10.99
N ASN A 448 6.39 -43.04 -12.07
CA ASN A 448 7.15 -42.77 -13.30
C ASN A 448 6.44 -43.23 -14.60
N GLN A 449 5.12 -43.43 -14.55
CA GLN A 449 4.33 -44.07 -15.61
C GLN A 449 3.37 -43.12 -16.36
N PHE A 450 3.54 -41.80 -16.17
CA PHE A 450 2.67 -40.77 -16.77
C PHE A 450 3.33 -40.07 -17.97
N LEU A 451 4.65 -39.84 -17.92
CA LEU A 451 5.38 -39.08 -18.93
C LEU A 451 5.56 -39.79 -20.28
N GLU A 452 5.48 -41.13 -20.33
CA GLU A 452 5.53 -41.86 -21.60
C GLU A 452 4.25 -41.71 -22.42
N SER A 453 3.10 -41.46 -21.77
CA SER A 453 1.80 -41.35 -22.46
C SER A 453 1.69 -40.10 -23.35
N LEU A 454 2.45 -39.04 -23.04
CA LEU A 454 2.49 -37.80 -23.82
C LEU A 454 3.52 -37.84 -24.97
N LYS A 455 4.16 -38.99 -25.21
CA LYS A 455 5.09 -39.20 -26.33
C LYS A 455 4.48 -40.00 -27.50
N ALA A 456 3.18 -40.29 -27.43
CA ALA A 456 2.45 -41.12 -28.39
C ALA A 456 1.53 -40.32 -29.35
N GLU A 457 1.25 -39.04 -29.03
CA GLU A 457 0.45 -38.14 -29.87
C GLU A 457 1.40 -37.19 -30.60
N GLY A 458 1.82 -37.59 -31.80
CA GLY A 458 2.94 -36.98 -32.52
C GLY A 458 2.56 -35.79 -33.39
N GLU A 459 2.70 -34.58 -32.86
CA GLU A 459 2.93 -33.38 -33.69
C GLU A 459 4.43 -33.07 -33.76
N VAL A 460 4.88 -32.60 -34.93
CA VAL A 460 6.29 -32.29 -35.21
C VAL A 460 6.42 -30.80 -35.53
N ILE A 461 7.16 -30.09 -34.70
CA ILE A 461 7.70 -28.76 -35.01
C ILE A 461 9.22 -28.87 -34.88
N LEU A 462 9.94 -28.29 -35.84
CA LEU A 462 11.38 -28.42 -35.96
C LEU A 462 12.12 -27.66 -34.85
N GLU A 463 13.16 -28.28 -34.28
CA GLU A 463 14.21 -27.55 -33.58
C GLU A 463 15.02 -26.76 -34.61
N ASP A 464 15.14 -25.45 -34.42
CA ASP A 464 16.09 -24.61 -35.15
C ASP A 464 17.02 -23.89 -34.16
N VAL A 465 18.28 -23.73 -34.53
CA VAL A 465 19.38 -23.60 -33.56
C VAL A 465 19.52 -22.17 -33.04
N GLN A 466 19.49 -21.99 -31.71
CA GLN A 466 19.89 -20.71 -31.08
C GLN A 466 21.40 -20.47 -31.23
N PRO A 467 21.84 -19.37 -31.87
CA PRO A 467 23.19 -18.85 -31.68
C PRO A 467 23.26 -18.07 -30.36
N SER A 468 24.21 -18.43 -29.49
CA SER A 468 24.41 -17.76 -28.21
C SER A 468 24.89 -16.31 -28.39
N ALA A 469 24.09 -15.34 -27.95
CA ALA A 469 24.49 -13.93 -27.81
C ALA A 469 24.15 -13.44 -26.39
N VAL A 470 25.08 -12.71 -25.76
CA VAL A 470 25.00 -12.36 -24.34
C VAL A 470 24.58 -10.90 -24.16
N SER A 471 23.55 -10.65 -23.34
CA SER A 471 23.49 -9.38 -22.60
C SER A 471 22.74 -9.49 -21.26
N THR A 472 23.50 -9.16 -20.21
CA THR A 472 23.12 -8.54 -18.94
C THR A 472 21.97 -7.51 -19.03
N ARG A 473 21.23 -7.18 -17.94
CA ARG A 473 21.61 -7.24 -16.51
C ARG A 473 20.38 -7.37 -15.57
N SER A 474 20.53 -8.21 -14.54
CA SER A 474 19.97 -8.07 -13.17
C SER A 474 18.52 -7.59 -12.96
N SER A 475 17.61 -8.53 -12.73
CA SER A 475 16.46 -8.32 -11.84
C SER A 475 16.90 -8.38 -10.37
N ALA A 476 16.26 -7.59 -9.50
CA ALA A 476 16.30 -7.84 -8.06
C ALA A 476 15.37 -9.02 -7.76
N LEU A 477 15.94 -10.15 -7.31
CA LEU A 477 15.16 -11.28 -6.82
C LEU A 477 14.61 -10.95 -5.42
N PRO A 478 13.43 -11.46 -5.03
CA PRO A 478 13.10 -11.54 -3.60
C PRO A 478 14.21 -12.31 -2.88
N PRO A 479 14.58 -11.95 -1.64
CA PRO A 479 15.75 -12.52 -0.96
C PRO A 479 15.66 -14.04 -0.89
N SER A 480 16.42 -14.71 -1.76
CA SER A 480 16.38 -16.15 -2.00
C SER A 480 17.07 -16.97 -0.91
N ASP A 481 17.91 -16.32 -0.14
CA ASP A 481 18.83 -16.92 0.81
C ASP A 481 18.38 -16.59 2.25
N PRO A 482 18.44 -17.56 3.18
CA PRO A 482 17.91 -17.39 4.55
C PRO A 482 18.47 -16.22 5.35
N VAL A 483 19.65 -15.72 4.94
CA VAL A 483 20.34 -14.58 5.54
C VAL A 483 20.70 -13.59 4.43
N THR A 484 20.46 -12.30 4.66
CA THR A 484 20.90 -11.22 3.76
C THR A 484 21.65 -10.15 4.55
N VAL A 485 22.83 -9.78 4.05
CA VAL A 485 23.70 -8.75 4.63
C VAL A 485 23.62 -7.51 3.75
N ASN A 486 23.20 -6.39 4.34
CA ASN A 486 23.15 -5.09 3.67
C ASN A 486 24.23 -4.18 4.27
N ILE A 487 25.10 -3.65 3.40
CA ILE A 487 26.23 -2.78 3.73
C ILE A 487 26.01 -1.45 3.01
N GLU A 488 25.77 -0.40 3.78
CA GLU A 488 25.42 0.92 3.28
C GLU A 488 26.35 1.98 3.84
N GLU A 489 27.04 2.70 2.96
CA GLU A 489 27.84 3.89 3.31
C GLU A 489 27.18 5.17 2.80
N LYS A 490 27.21 6.21 3.63
CA LYS A 490 26.67 7.54 3.35
C LYS A 490 27.76 8.59 3.36
N LEU A 491 27.97 9.20 2.20
CA LEU A 491 28.97 10.22 1.97
C LEU A 491 28.42 11.61 2.32
N ASN A 492 29.11 12.31 3.21
CA ASN A 492 28.83 13.69 3.59
C ASN A 492 30.08 14.53 3.31
N VAL A 493 30.07 15.29 2.21
CA VAL A 493 31.20 16.07 1.69
C VAL A 493 30.78 17.51 1.46
N VAL A 494 31.63 18.43 1.89
CA VAL A 494 31.52 19.86 1.58
C VAL A 494 32.89 20.31 1.06
N VAL A 495 32.96 20.59 -0.24
CA VAL A 495 34.13 21.12 -0.96
C VAL A 495 33.95 22.62 -1.13
N LYS A 496 35.03 23.40 -1.10
CA LYS A 496 35.00 24.83 -1.45
C LYS A 496 35.26 25.02 -2.95
N ARG A 497 34.99 26.22 -3.46
CA ARG A 497 35.28 26.63 -4.87
C ARG A 497 36.76 26.59 -5.28
N ASP A 498 37.68 26.53 -4.32
CA ASP A 498 39.12 26.37 -4.56
C ASP A 498 39.58 24.90 -4.59
N GLY A 499 38.62 23.96 -4.60
CA GLY A 499 38.86 22.51 -4.45
C GLY A 499 39.04 22.07 -2.99
N GLY A 500 39.28 23.01 -2.07
CA GLY A 500 39.65 22.70 -0.70
C GLY A 500 38.54 22.04 0.11
N ILE A 501 38.81 20.90 0.74
CA ILE A 501 37.81 20.26 1.61
C ILE A 501 37.49 21.15 2.83
N SER A 502 36.20 21.24 3.15
CA SER A 502 35.67 21.82 4.39
C SER A 502 35.15 20.73 5.34
N ASN A 503 34.56 19.67 4.80
CA ASN A 503 34.18 18.46 5.54
C ASN A 503 34.22 17.23 4.62
N PHE A 504 34.75 16.11 5.09
CA PHE A 504 34.65 14.80 4.45
C PHE A 504 34.36 13.76 5.53
N ASP A 505 33.18 13.14 5.47
CA ASP A 505 32.68 12.23 6.50
C ASP A 505 31.86 11.08 5.88
N VAL A 506 32.39 9.86 5.96
CA VAL A 506 31.69 8.64 5.51
C VAL A 506 31.06 7.96 6.72
N GLN A 507 29.77 7.66 6.66
CA GLN A 507 29.03 6.99 7.73
C GLN A 507 28.46 5.66 7.22
N GLY A 508 29.00 4.55 7.72
CA GLY A 508 28.63 3.20 7.28
C GLY A 508 27.75 2.44 8.27
N THR A 509 26.99 1.47 7.78
CA THR A 509 26.20 0.53 8.57
C THR A 509 26.19 -0.85 7.90
N LEU A 510 26.43 -1.90 8.69
CA LEU A 510 26.16 -3.29 8.32
C LEU A 510 24.89 -3.72 9.06
N ALA A 511 23.89 -4.14 8.30
CA ALA A 511 22.64 -4.67 8.81
C ALA A 511 22.40 -6.10 8.31
N LEU A 512 21.70 -6.88 9.13
CA LEU A 512 21.42 -8.29 8.91
C LEU A 512 19.92 -8.52 8.85
N GLN A 513 19.44 -9.12 7.77
CA GLN A 513 18.09 -9.69 7.67
C GLN A 513 18.21 -11.21 7.79
N VAL A 514 17.33 -11.83 8.58
CA VAL A 514 17.29 -13.29 8.78
C VAL A 514 15.84 -13.75 8.62
N LEU A 515 15.58 -14.69 7.71
CA LEU A 515 14.20 -15.07 7.38
C LEU A 515 13.56 -16.00 8.43
N ASN A 516 14.34 -16.87 9.10
CA ASN A 516 13.84 -17.85 10.08
C ASN A 516 14.64 -17.83 11.38
N ASP A 517 14.00 -18.10 12.53
CA ASP A 517 14.65 -18.21 13.85
C ASP A 517 15.75 -19.29 13.92
N THR A 518 15.70 -20.31 13.06
CA THR A 518 16.72 -21.36 12.96
C THR A 518 18.06 -20.82 12.48
N ASP A 519 18.01 -19.83 11.59
CA ASP A 519 19.16 -19.40 10.78
C ASP A 519 19.85 -18.18 11.41
N GLY A 520 19.25 -17.60 12.46
CA GLY A 520 19.82 -16.53 13.27
C GLY A 520 20.86 -16.99 14.30
N PHE A 521 21.10 -18.30 14.44
CA PHE A 521 22.14 -18.87 15.30
C PHE A 521 23.50 -18.91 14.59
N ILE A 522 24.06 -17.73 14.32
CA ILE A 522 25.26 -17.57 13.48
C ILE A 522 26.27 -16.57 14.05
N HIS A 523 27.51 -16.71 13.59
CA HIS A 523 28.57 -15.70 13.61
C HIS A 523 28.87 -15.27 12.17
N LEU A 524 29.09 -13.98 11.91
CA LEU A 524 29.58 -13.49 10.63
C LEU A 524 31.06 -13.12 10.75
N GLN A 525 31.92 -13.72 9.92
CA GLN A 525 33.31 -13.28 9.77
C GLN A 525 33.31 -12.07 8.85
N ILE A 526 33.90 -10.95 9.29
CA ILE A 526 34.10 -9.77 8.45
C ILE A 526 35.57 -9.58 8.09
N GLU A 527 35.77 -8.84 7.01
CA GLU A 527 37.03 -8.28 6.54
C GLU A 527 36.76 -6.82 6.12
N SER A 528 37.73 -5.93 6.29
CA SER A 528 37.66 -4.52 5.88
C SER A 528 39.06 -3.99 5.62
N GLN A 529 39.20 -3.03 4.72
CA GLN A 529 40.49 -2.40 4.44
C GLN A 529 41.00 -1.63 5.66
N ASP A 530 42.30 -1.78 5.98
CA ASP A 530 42.96 -0.96 6.99
C ASP A 530 43.16 0.46 6.44
N MET A 531 42.40 1.42 6.99
CA MET A 531 42.26 2.78 6.49
C MET A 531 42.34 3.77 7.65
N PRO A 532 43.21 4.81 7.58
CA PRO A 532 43.25 5.86 8.58
C PRO A 532 41.88 6.50 8.83
N GLY A 533 41.54 6.73 10.09
CA GLY A 533 40.28 7.36 10.49
C GLY A 533 39.03 6.46 10.46
N LEU A 534 39.12 5.21 9.98
CA LEU A 534 38.03 4.23 10.09
C LEU A 534 37.80 3.85 11.56
N SER A 535 36.56 4.00 12.03
CA SER A 535 36.20 3.78 13.44
C SER A 535 34.88 3.02 13.59
N PHE A 536 34.91 1.86 14.24
CA PHE A 536 33.76 0.95 14.39
C PHE A 536 33.01 1.10 15.72
N LYS A 537 31.68 0.92 15.68
CA LYS A 537 30.77 0.89 16.83
C LYS A 537 29.78 -0.26 16.68
N THR A 538 29.96 -1.30 17.48
CA THR A 538 29.08 -2.48 17.55
C THR A 538 27.81 -2.22 18.37
N HIS A 539 26.70 -2.82 17.97
CA HIS A 539 25.42 -2.78 18.69
C HIS A 539 25.54 -3.46 20.08
N PRO A 540 24.84 -3.00 21.15
CA PRO A 540 25.03 -3.53 22.51
C PRO A 540 24.79 -5.03 22.72
N ASN A 541 24.07 -5.69 21.80
CA ASN A 541 23.86 -7.15 21.81
C ASN A 541 24.97 -7.95 21.10
N ILE A 542 26.02 -7.31 20.57
CA ILE A 542 27.18 -7.96 19.93
C ILE A 542 28.28 -8.22 20.95
N ASN A 543 29.00 -9.34 20.80
CA ASN A 543 30.21 -9.62 21.56
C ASN A 543 31.37 -8.74 21.06
N LYS A 544 31.79 -7.76 21.87
CA LYS A 544 32.85 -6.80 21.50
C LYS A 544 34.24 -7.43 21.46
N ASP A 545 34.49 -8.44 22.29
CA ASP A 545 35.81 -9.03 22.42
C ASP A 545 36.09 -9.96 21.23
N LEU A 546 35.07 -10.70 20.76
CA LEU A 546 35.09 -11.45 19.50
C LEU A 546 35.29 -10.56 18.27
N PHE A 547 34.60 -9.41 18.24
CA PHE A 547 34.77 -8.42 17.17
C PHE A 547 36.20 -7.85 17.16
N ASN A 548 36.67 -7.32 18.28
CA ASN A 548 37.99 -6.66 18.38
C ASN A 548 39.17 -7.61 18.16
N SER A 549 39.05 -8.90 18.51
CA SER A 549 40.17 -9.86 18.46
C SER A 549 40.17 -10.78 17.24
N GLN A 550 39.02 -11.01 16.60
CA GLN A 550 38.88 -12.00 15.51
C GLN A 550 38.12 -11.45 14.29
N GLN A 551 37.63 -10.20 14.32
CA GLN A 551 36.75 -9.63 13.30
C GLN A 551 35.48 -10.47 13.08
N ILE A 552 34.90 -10.99 14.17
CA ILE A 552 33.68 -11.80 14.14
C ILE A 552 32.52 -11.07 14.81
N LEU A 553 31.40 -10.98 14.09
CA LEU A 553 30.12 -10.50 14.59
C LEU A 553 29.28 -11.66 15.12
N GLY A 554 29.33 -11.86 16.43
CA GLY A 554 28.51 -12.81 17.17
C GLY A 554 27.60 -12.12 18.19
N ALA A 555 26.46 -12.74 18.51
CA ALA A 555 25.61 -12.32 19.61
C ALA A 555 26.34 -12.45 20.96
N LYS A 556 26.06 -11.53 21.90
CA LYS A 556 26.66 -11.54 23.25
C LYS A 556 26.20 -12.73 24.11
N ASP A 557 25.03 -13.28 23.80
CA ASP A 557 24.56 -14.58 24.32
C ASP A 557 24.49 -15.56 23.15
N PRO A 558 25.36 -16.59 23.09
CA PRO A 558 25.34 -17.59 22.03
C PRO A 558 24.04 -18.42 21.93
N ASN A 559 23.22 -18.43 22.99
CA ASN A 559 21.92 -19.12 22.99
C ASN A 559 20.78 -18.26 22.44
N ARG A 560 21.06 -16.99 22.09
CA ARG A 560 20.08 -16.06 21.53
C ARG A 560 20.37 -15.85 20.03
N PRO A 561 19.41 -16.15 19.13
CA PRO A 561 19.57 -15.88 17.72
C PRO A 561 19.51 -14.37 17.44
N PHE A 562 20.05 -13.96 16.30
CA PHE A 562 19.67 -12.67 15.70
C PHE A 562 18.15 -12.63 15.41
N PRO A 563 17.50 -11.45 15.51
CA PRO A 563 16.06 -11.33 15.26
C PRO A 563 15.70 -11.78 13.85
N SER A 564 14.66 -12.61 13.72
CA SER A 564 14.11 -13.01 12.42
C SER A 564 13.00 -12.07 11.94
N GLY A 565 12.75 -12.07 10.63
CA GLY A 565 11.71 -11.30 9.95
C GLY A 565 12.23 -10.48 8.78
N GLN A 566 11.33 -9.71 8.16
CA GLN A 566 11.64 -8.88 6.99
C GLN A 566 12.42 -7.59 7.33
N ASN A 567 12.59 -7.24 8.61
CA ASN A 567 13.30 -6.03 9.04
C ASN A 567 14.81 -6.28 9.17
N GLU A 568 15.61 -5.39 8.59
CA GLU A 568 17.07 -5.40 8.77
C GLU A 568 17.47 -4.98 10.20
N THR A 569 18.33 -5.76 10.85
CA THR A 569 18.87 -5.46 12.19
C THR A 569 20.30 -4.90 12.06
N PRO A 570 20.58 -3.63 12.39
CA PRO A 570 21.92 -3.05 12.32
C PRO A 570 22.85 -3.64 13.39
N LEU A 571 23.93 -4.32 12.97
CA LEU A 571 24.90 -4.97 13.86
C LEU A 571 26.08 -4.05 14.20
N VAL A 572 26.55 -3.30 13.20
CA VAL A 572 27.72 -2.42 13.29
C VAL A 572 27.42 -1.12 12.55
N LYS A 573 27.94 -0.02 13.09
CA LYS A 573 28.09 1.25 12.36
C LYS A 573 29.55 1.67 12.38
N TRP A 574 30.02 2.32 11.32
CA TRP A 574 31.35 2.92 11.29
C TRP A 574 31.33 4.36 10.80
N ARG A 575 32.44 5.05 11.05
CA ARG A 575 32.69 6.39 10.54
C ARG A 575 34.12 6.47 10.05
N ILE A 576 34.33 7.00 8.86
CA ILE A 576 35.65 7.35 8.31
C ILE A 576 35.76 8.88 8.30
N GLN A 577 36.85 9.40 8.87
CA GLN A 577 37.07 10.84 9.03
C GLN A 577 38.52 11.21 8.67
N GLY A 578 38.74 12.41 8.13
CA GLY A 578 40.09 12.89 7.82
C GLY A 578 40.65 12.40 6.49
N MET A 579 39.78 12.10 5.52
CA MET A 579 40.17 11.87 4.12
C MET A 579 40.48 13.20 3.41
N ASP A 580 41.21 13.12 2.30
CA ASP A 580 41.76 14.27 1.57
C ASP A 580 41.09 14.50 0.20
N GLU A 581 41.59 15.48 -0.55
CA GLU A 581 41.05 15.88 -1.85
C GLU A 581 41.23 14.80 -2.92
N SER A 582 42.29 13.97 -2.83
CA SER A 582 42.47 12.80 -3.71
C SER A 582 41.42 11.70 -3.48
N SER A 583 40.78 11.72 -2.31
CA SER A 583 39.77 10.75 -1.90
C SER A 583 38.35 11.08 -2.41
N LEU A 584 38.15 12.20 -3.11
CA LEU A 584 36.85 12.62 -3.64
C LEU A 584 36.42 11.72 -4.82
N PRO A 585 35.21 11.11 -4.80
CA PRO A 585 34.73 10.31 -5.94
C PRO A 585 34.45 11.13 -7.20
N LEU A 586 34.07 12.40 -7.05
CA LEU A 586 33.75 13.32 -8.15
C LEU A 586 34.13 14.77 -7.78
N SER A 587 35.21 15.28 -8.36
CA SER A 587 35.48 16.72 -8.35
C SER A 587 34.53 17.43 -9.32
N VAL A 588 34.14 18.67 -8.99
CA VAL A 588 33.26 19.50 -9.82
C VAL A 588 33.74 20.95 -9.74
N ASN A 589 34.28 21.47 -10.85
CA ASN A 589 34.74 22.86 -10.94
C ASN A 589 33.71 23.69 -11.72
N CYS A 590 33.42 24.91 -11.28
CA CYS A 590 32.43 25.79 -11.92
C CYS A 590 32.95 27.22 -12.04
N TRP A 591 33.01 27.72 -13.28
CA TRP A 591 33.66 28.99 -13.64
C TRP A 591 32.67 30.00 -14.27
N PRO A 592 31.79 30.63 -13.46
CA PRO A 592 30.91 31.70 -13.93
C PRO A 592 31.70 32.98 -14.28
N SER A 593 31.63 33.36 -15.56
CA SER A 593 32.34 34.48 -16.16
C SER A 593 31.35 35.51 -16.74
N VAL A 594 31.31 36.72 -16.18
CA VAL A 594 30.43 37.80 -16.67
C VAL A 594 31.07 38.50 -17.86
N SER A 595 30.37 38.60 -18.98
CA SER A 595 30.85 39.26 -20.20
C SER A 595 29.74 40.07 -20.87
N GLY A 596 29.93 41.39 -20.94
CA GLY A 596 28.93 42.31 -21.49
C GLY A 596 27.62 42.30 -20.69
N ASN A 597 26.54 41.78 -21.30
CA ASN A 597 25.21 41.68 -20.69
C ASN A 597 24.77 40.20 -20.53
N GLU A 598 25.72 39.29 -20.38
CA GLU A 598 25.48 37.86 -20.21
C GLU A 598 26.49 37.29 -19.19
N THR A 599 26.13 36.17 -18.55
CA THR A 599 27.02 35.38 -17.70
C THR A 599 27.18 34.00 -18.30
N TYR A 600 28.43 33.66 -18.61
CA TYR A 600 28.86 32.41 -19.22
C TYR A 600 29.30 31.48 -18.11
N VAL A 601 28.71 30.29 -18.01
CA VAL A 601 29.07 29.30 -17.00
C VAL A 601 29.58 28.06 -17.71
N ASN A 602 30.86 27.77 -17.52
CA ASN A 602 31.45 26.47 -17.84
C ASN A 602 31.57 25.71 -16.51
N ILE A 603 31.05 24.48 -16.47
CA ILE A 603 31.13 23.55 -15.35
C ILE A 603 31.63 22.20 -15.86
N GLU A 604 32.60 21.64 -15.15
CA GLU A 604 33.28 20.39 -15.49
C GLU A 604 33.26 19.42 -14.29
N TYR A 605 33.30 18.12 -14.56
CA TYR A 605 33.54 17.10 -13.54
C TYR A 605 34.77 16.26 -13.86
N GLU A 606 35.41 15.75 -12.81
CA GLU A 606 36.48 14.75 -12.89
C GLU A 606 36.23 13.67 -11.83
N ALA A 607 36.04 12.42 -12.27
CA ALA A 607 35.69 11.29 -11.44
C ALA A 607 36.90 10.43 -11.10
N SER A 608 37.01 10.00 -9.85
CA SER A 608 38.08 9.11 -9.41
C SER A 608 37.93 7.70 -9.98
N GLU A 609 39.05 7.04 -10.27
CA GLU A 609 39.09 5.62 -10.70
C GLU A 609 38.61 4.65 -9.60
N MET A 610 38.52 5.10 -8.34
CA MET A 610 38.09 4.26 -7.20
C MET A 610 36.64 3.77 -7.29
N PHE A 611 35.77 4.47 -8.03
CA PHE A 611 34.33 4.21 -8.03
C PHE A 611 33.73 4.36 -9.44
N ASP A 612 32.97 3.37 -9.90
CA ASP A 612 32.03 3.56 -11.00
C ASP A 612 30.73 4.17 -10.44
N LEU A 613 30.34 5.34 -10.94
CA LEU A 613 29.26 6.14 -10.39
C LEU A 613 27.98 6.00 -11.22
N HIS A 614 26.88 5.66 -10.58
CA HIS A 614 25.56 5.47 -11.19
C HIS A 614 24.60 6.59 -10.81
N ASN A 615 23.77 6.99 -11.78
CA ASN A 615 22.72 8.00 -11.63
C ASN A 615 23.26 9.32 -11.05
N VAL A 616 24.34 9.82 -11.67
CA VAL A 616 25.00 11.06 -11.26
C VAL A 616 24.12 12.24 -11.64
N VAL A 617 23.85 13.12 -10.68
CA VAL A 617 23.11 14.37 -10.89
C VAL A 617 23.87 15.51 -10.22
N ILE A 618 24.27 16.51 -11.00
CA ILE A 618 24.86 17.75 -10.53
C ILE A 618 23.78 18.84 -10.65
N SER A 619 23.42 19.45 -9.53
CA SER A 619 22.36 20.45 -9.41
C SER A 619 22.98 21.82 -9.14
N ILE A 620 23.03 22.66 -10.17
CA ILE A 620 23.57 24.02 -10.14
C ILE A 620 22.41 24.98 -9.84
N PRO A 621 22.40 25.72 -8.72
CA PRO A 621 21.43 26.77 -8.49
C PRO A 621 21.63 27.93 -9.48
N LEU A 622 20.57 28.66 -9.76
CA LEU A 622 20.55 29.79 -10.69
C LEU A 622 19.86 31.00 -10.03
N PRO A 623 20.18 32.23 -10.46
CA PRO A 623 19.35 33.39 -10.14
C PRO A 623 17.92 33.21 -10.68
N ALA A 624 16.98 34.03 -10.21
CA ALA A 624 15.57 33.97 -10.62
C ALA A 624 15.40 34.38 -12.11
N LEU A 625 15.47 33.40 -13.01
CA LEU A 625 15.34 33.61 -14.46
C LEU A 625 13.87 33.68 -14.90
N ARG A 626 13.61 34.46 -15.96
CA ARG A 626 12.32 34.49 -16.67
C ARG A 626 12.20 33.42 -17.77
N GLU A 627 13.34 33.01 -18.31
CA GLU A 627 13.50 32.09 -19.43
C GLU A 627 14.56 31.05 -19.07
N ALA A 628 14.62 29.92 -19.78
CA ALA A 628 15.57 28.85 -19.48
C ALA A 628 17.03 29.26 -19.81
N PRO A 629 18.04 28.72 -19.10
CA PRO A 629 19.45 28.92 -19.46
C PRO A 629 19.73 28.40 -20.88
N SER A 630 20.56 29.12 -21.63
CA SER A 630 20.97 28.75 -22.99
C SER A 630 22.18 27.81 -22.91
N VAL A 631 21.92 26.50 -22.80
CA VAL A 631 22.94 25.44 -22.84
C VAL A 631 23.52 25.35 -24.25
N ARG A 632 24.85 25.45 -24.38
CA ARG A 632 25.60 25.42 -25.65
C ARG A 632 26.28 24.07 -25.90
N GLN A 633 26.87 23.49 -24.86
CA GLN A 633 27.55 22.19 -24.88
C GLN A 633 27.21 21.42 -23.61
N ILE A 634 27.13 20.09 -23.70
CA ILE A 634 26.88 19.20 -22.57
C ILE A 634 27.33 17.77 -22.86
N ASP A 635 28.02 17.16 -21.90
CA ASP A 635 28.29 15.73 -21.83
C ASP A 635 27.26 15.05 -20.92
N GLY A 636 26.10 14.66 -21.47
CA GLY A 636 24.99 14.04 -20.74
C GLY A 636 23.61 14.62 -21.08
N GLU A 637 22.65 14.47 -20.17
CA GLU A 637 21.32 15.10 -20.26
C GLU A 637 21.20 16.28 -19.27
N TRP A 638 20.29 17.22 -19.53
CA TRP A 638 19.99 18.32 -18.60
C TRP A 638 18.50 18.63 -18.49
N LYS A 639 18.13 19.30 -17.39
CA LYS A 639 16.81 19.89 -17.19
C LYS A 639 16.87 21.14 -16.32
N PHE A 640 16.15 22.18 -16.72
CA PHE A 640 15.93 23.37 -15.90
C PHE A 640 14.62 23.26 -15.11
N ASP A 641 14.68 23.41 -13.78
CA ASP A 641 13.48 23.57 -12.95
C ASP A 641 13.27 25.03 -12.55
N SER A 642 12.40 25.71 -13.31
CA SER A 642 12.03 27.11 -13.09
C SER A 642 11.34 27.38 -11.74
N ARG A 643 10.78 26.37 -11.07
CA ARG A 643 10.16 26.58 -9.74
C ARG A 643 11.19 26.81 -8.64
N ASN A 644 12.31 26.09 -8.71
CA ASN A 644 13.39 26.15 -7.72
C ASN A 644 14.58 27.01 -8.21
N SER A 645 14.58 27.43 -9.49
CA SER A 645 15.72 28.06 -10.17
C SER A 645 16.98 27.20 -10.07
N VAL A 646 16.89 25.96 -10.57
CA VAL A 646 18.01 24.98 -10.59
C VAL A 646 18.17 24.41 -11.99
N LEU A 647 19.41 24.27 -12.44
CA LEU A 647 19.80 23.48 -13.60
C LEU A 647 20.36 22.14 -13.12
N GLU A 648 19.70 21.05 -13.51
CA GLU A 648 20.14 19.68 -13.26
C GLU A 648 20.91 19.17 -14.48
N TRP A 649 22.12 18.66 -14.28
CA TRP A 649 22.94 17.95 -15.25
C TRP A 649 23.05 16.48 -14.80
N SER A 650 22.69 15.53 -15.67
CA SER A 650 22.58 14.12 -15.30
C SER A 650 23.34 13.19 -16.24
N ILE A 651 24.10 12.26 -15.65
CA ILE A 651 24.89 11.23 -16.32
C ILE A 651 24.52 9.86 -15.69
N LEU A 652 24.03 8.91 -16.49
CA LEU A 652 23.52 7.62 -15.98
C LEU A 652 24.62 6.72 -15.41
N LEU A 653 25.83 6.79 -15.97
CA LEU A 653 27.02 6.06 -15.57
C LEU A 653 28.26 6.92 -15.86
N ILE A 654 29.14 7.06 -14.87
CA ILE A 654 30.53 7.48 -15.07
C ILE A 654 31.42 6.28 -14.75
N ASP A 655 32.13 5.80 -15.77
CA ASP A 655 33.10 4.72 -15.70
C ASP A 655 34.43 5.10 -16.40
N GLN A 656 35.26 4.12 -16.74
CA GLN A 656 36.54 4.32 -17.42
C GLN A 656 36.44 5.02 -18.79
N SER A 657 35.26 5.03 -19.43
CA SER A 657 35.04 5.65 -20.74
C SER A 657 34.79 7.15 -20.71
N ASN A 658 34.36 7.70 -19.57
CA ASN A 658 33.88 9.08 -19.44
C ASN A 658 34.22 9.70 -18.06
N ARG A 659 35.43 9.46 -17.56
CA ARG A 659 35.90 10.00 -16.25
C ARG A 659 35.85 11.53 -16.14
N SER A 660 35.88 12.25 -17.25
CA SER A 660 35.65 13.71 -17.27
C SER A 660 34.54 14.08 -18.25
N GLY A 661 33.89 15.21 -17.97
CA GLY A 661 32.81 15.76 -18.81
C GLY A 661 32.56 17.23 -18.49
N SER A 662 31.87 17.90 -19.41
CA SER A 662 31.68 19.35 -19.45
C SER A 662 30.23 19.76 -19.71
N MET A 663 29.86 20.95 -19.24
CA MET A 663 28.65 21.67 -19.63
C MET A 663 28.97 23.16 -19.75
N GLU A 664 28.54 23.78 -20.86
CA GLU A 664 28.56 25.23 -21.03
C GLU A 664 27.14 25.77 -21.19
N PHE A 665 26.78 26.78 -20.40
CA PHE A 665 25.50 27.47 -20.53
C PHE A 665 25.61 28.98 -20.28
N VAL A 666 24.64 29.74 -20.81
CA VAL A 666 24.60 31.20 -20.70
C VAL A 666 23.29 31.66 -20.06
N VAL A 667 23.38 32.64 -19.17
CA VAL A 667 22.25 33.30 -18.49
C VAL A 667 22.39 34.83 -18.56
N PRO A 668 21.33 35.60 -18.28
CA PRO A 668 21.42 37.05 -18.04
C PRO A 668 22.44 37.43 -16.95
N PRO A 669 22.78 38.73 -16.78
CA PRO A 669 23.79 39.18 -15.81
C PRO A 669 23.48 38.69 -14.40
N ALA A 670 24.41 37.91 -13.83
CA ALA A 670 24.27 37.21 -12.57
C ALA A 670 25.53 37.38 -11.72
N ASP A 671 25.38 37.36 -10.40
CA ASP A 671 26.54 37.34 -9.51
C ASP A 671 27.15 35.91 -9.46
N PRO A 672 28.48 35.75 -9.59
CA PRO A 672 29.16 34.46 -9.49
C PRO A 672 28.82 33.60 -8.25
N SER A 673 28.40 34.20 -7.14
CA SER A 673 27.96 33.44 -5.95
C SER A 673 26.58 32.79 -6.08
N SER A 674 25.73 33.25 -7.00
CA SER A 674 24.38 32.71 -7.21
C SER A 674 24.35 31.29 -7.82
N PHE A 675 25.49 30.82 -8.34
CA PHE A 675 25.69 29.46 -8.85
C PHE A 675 26.11 28.45 -7.79
N PHE A 676 26.12 28.85 -6.51
CA PHE A 676 26.52 28.02 -5.37
C PHE A 676 25.45 28.08 -4.25
N PRO A 677 25.26 27.01 -3.45
CA PRO A 677 26.01 25.77 -3.46
C PRO A 677 25.55 24.79 -4.54
N ILE A 678 26.50 24.26 -5.31
CA ILE A 678 26.24 23.17 -6.27
C ILE A 678 26.07 21.90 -5.45
N SER A 679 24.98 21.16 -5.67
CA SER A 679 24.73 19.89 -4.97
C SER A 679 24.94 18.71 -5.91
N VAL A 680 25.50 17.60 -5.42
CA VAL A 680 25.79 16.40 -6.21
C VAL A 680 25.09 15.18 -5.60
N GLY A 681 24.46 14.37 -6.44
CA GLY A 681 23.91 13.07 -6.08
C GLY A 681 24.49 11.96 -6.95
N PHE A 682 24.82 10.81 -6.36
CA PHE A 682 25.19 9.58 -7.07
C PHE A 682 25.08 8.35 -6.15
N SER A 683 25.20 7.16 -6.74
CA SER A 683 25.43 5.91 -6.02
C SER A 683 26.55 5.08 -6.65
N ALA A 684 27.21 4.22 -5.87
CA ALA A 684 28.22 3.29 -6.38
C ALA A 684 28.08 1.92 -5.69
N SER A 685 28.56 0.86 -6.33
CA SER A 685 28.55 -0.50 -5.76
C SER A 685 29.73 -0.78 -4.84
N SER A 686 30.87 -0.10 -5.07
CA SER A 686 32.05 -0.11 -4.20
C SER A 686 31.86 0.83 -2.99
N THR A 687 32.62 0.60 -1.92
CA THR A 687 32.53 1.33 -0.64
C THR A 687 33.93 1.65 -0.10
N PHE A 688 34.09 2.76 0.64
CA PHE A 688 35.39 3.23 1.14
C PHE A 688 36.03 2.27 2.14
N SER A 689 35.26 1.63 3.03
CA SER A 689 35.80 0.65 3.98
C SER A 689 36.15 -0.71 3.35
N ASP A 690 35.74 -0.94 2.10
CA ASP A 690 35.74 -2.24 1.40
C ASP A 690 35.20 -3.41 2.24
N LEU A 691 34.30 -3.12 3.19
CA LEU A 691 33.86 -4.08 4.20
C LEU A 691 33.04 -5.21 3.58
N LYS A 692 33.43 -6.45 3.89
CA LYS A 692 32.85 -7.69 3.36
C LYS A 692 32.58 -8.70 4.47
N VAL A 693 31.56 -9.54 4.28
CA VAL A 693 31.35 -10.77 5.05
C VAL A 693 31.97 -11.92 4.28
N THR A 694 33.12 -12.40 4.74
CA THR A 694 33.87 -13.48 4.06
C THR A 694 33.27 -14.86 4.35
N GLY A 695 32.45 -15.00 5.39
CA GLY A 695 31.71 -16.22 5.67
C GLY A 695 30.76 -16.12 6.86
N ILE A 696 29.84 -17.09 6.94
CA ILE A 696 28.91 -17.24 8.06
C ILE A 696 29.13 -18.62 8.69
N LEU A 697 29.28 -18.65 10.02
CA LEU A 697 29.56 -19.84 10.81
C LEU A 697 28.34 -20.16 11.71
N PRO A 698 27.75 -21.36 11.64
CA PRO A 698 26.60 -21.72 12.48
C PRO A 698 27.05 -22.05 13.92
N LEU A 699 26.25 -21.61 14.90
CA LEU A 699 26.46 -21.88 16.33
C LEU A 699 25.83 -23.20 16.81
N LYS A 700 25.18 -23.94 15.91
CA LYS A 700 24.53 -25.23 16.15
C LYS A 700 24.99 -26.23 15.10
N GLU A 701 24.94 -27.52 15.43
CA GLU A 701 25.28 -28.59 14.48
C GLU A 701 24.39 -28.51 13.23
N GLY A 702 25.01 -28.23 12.10
CA GLY A 702 24.35 -28.00 10.82
C GLY A 702 25.32 -27.43 9.79
N ASN A 703 24.87 -27.33 8.54
CA ASN A 703 25.61 -26.60 7.51
C ASN A 703 25.43 -25.08 7.73
N PRO A 704 26.40 -24.24 7.32
CA PRO A 704 26.18 -22.79 7.30
C PRO A 704 24.96 -22.45 6.41
N PRO A 705 24.11 -21.50 6.83
CA PRO A 705 23.03 -21.03 5.97
C PRO A 705 23.63 -20.34 4.75
N LYS A 706 22.95 -20.44 3.60
CA LYS A 706 23.28 -19.58 2.47
C LYS A 706 23.02 -18.12 2.84
N PHE A 707 23.82 -17.21 2.29
CA PHE A 707 23.61 -15.79 2.45
C PHE A 707 23.87 -15.03 1.16
N SER A 708 23.20 -13.88 1.04
CA SER A 708 23.51 -12.86 0.05
C SER A 708 24.15 -11.64 0.74
N GLN A 709 25.01 -10.90 0.02
CA GLN A 709 25.56 -9.63 0.46
C GLN A 709 25.31 -8.57 -0.61
N ARG A 710 24.85 -7.39 -0.18
CA ARG A 710 24.78 -6.17 -1.00
C ARG A 710 25.63 -5.08 -0.34
N ALA A 711 26.50 -4.43 -1.11
CA ALA A 711 27.20 -3.21 -0.73
C ALA A 711 26.67 -2.03 -1.56
N ARG A 712 26.61 -0.84 -0.98
CA ARG A 712 26.33 0.42 -1.69
C ARG A 712 26.92 1.64 -1.00
N LEU A 713 27.53 2.52 -1.79
CA LEU A 713 27.85 3.89 -1.41
C LEU A 713 26.74 4.82 -1.95
N LEU A 714 26.27 5.74 -1.12
CA LEU A 714 25.24 6.73 -1.44
C LEU A 714 25.69 8.13 -1.01
N THR A 715 25.45 9.14 -1.85
CA THR A 715 25.51 10.55 -1.43
C THR A 715 24.39 10.86 -0.43
N ALA A 716 24.73 11.40 0.74
CA ALA A 716 23.76 11.90 1.72
C ALA A 716 23.74 13.43 1.80
N ASN A 717 24.92 14.07 1.69
CA ASN A 717 25.07 15.49 1.39
C ASN A 717 26.40 15.69 0.66
N TYR A 718 26.39 16.12 -0.60
CA TYR A 718 27.62 16.42 -1.34
C TYR A 718 27.46 17.79 -1.97
N GLN A 719 28.26 18.77 -1.55
CA GLN A 719 28.11 20.16 -1.98
C GLN A 719 29.46 20.84 -2.28
N VAL A 720 29.46 21.69 -3.30
CA VAL A 720 30.51 22.69 -3.56
C VAL A 720 29.98 24.06 -3.15
N VAL A 721 30.64 24.74 -2.20
CA VAL A 721 30.16 25.98 -1.53
C VAL A 721 30.98 27.22 -1.88
#